data_AF-A0A8H3AYG9-F1
#
_entry.id   AF-A0A8H3AYG9-F1
#
_cell.length_a   1.000
_cell.length_b   1.000
_cell.length_c   1.000
_cell.angle_alpha   90.00
_cell.angle_beta   90.00
_cell.angle_gamma   90.00
#
_symmetry.space_group_name_H-M   'P 1'
#
loop_
_entity.id
_entity.type
_entity.pdbx_description
1 polymer ?
#
loop_
_entity_poly.entity_id
_entity_poly.type
_entity_poly.pdbx_seq_one_letter_code
_entity_poly.pdbx_strand_id
1 'polypeptide(L)'
;MAPRINHPPNAIFYEDHEPSAHPSVHAHDSVYYGGKEFHSRARSYSNSVPSDRRMQAAANEAVTRGRRMSHDEKGNAPRRFLIDVDETIRLVLEQEDTDGDFQISVTDSGPKVMSLGTATSNGYKSFDVRGTYMLSNLLQELALARDHGRKRIVLDEARLTENPVDRLSRMIRTSFWNSLTRRIDGDGLEIIIADPKNRTANLKPRIYVPAGEPKMAEYYRKVARDKPHLGLEVEVMPPKCDDPVYVKSLNERPGILALAMREASDGQGGTTLKGIPFIVPGARFNELYNWDSYFISLGLLVDGQVEMAQGMVEHFIFEIKHYNKILNGSRSYYLCRSQPPFLTDMALQIYNQLDRRNYDANHLWLRRAIQAAIKEYHSVWMSLPRLDPKTGLSRYRPDGLGIPPETEATHFTHILEPYARKHGISILEFSEKYNDGVIHEPELDEYFLHDRAVRESGHDTTYRFEKRCANLATIDLNALLYKYEIDIATAIRDVFDDALELEDEFLLSPFPPCPEAFDEKGPKVTRLSTANVQSSDEWFQRALFRRDRIDQYLWNDGKKLYFDYDTVREKQILYESVTAFWAMWAGCASEDQAWKLVSQSITKFEVIGGLVSGTEESRGKISLDRPNRQWDFPYAWPPHQIMAWVGLERYGYLEEAQRLAYRFLYMMTVAFVDFNGVVPEKFDAVKLSHMVDAEYGNQGIDFKMIPREGFGWMNSAYQVGLSFLTQHMRRAVAACTSPEVFFRGDQNSASNAARDYQASTDPLGLAMESLSMA
;
A
#
# COMPACT_ATOMS: atom_id res chain seq x y z
N MET A 1 3.29 -40.40 -49.63
CA MET A 1 4.38 -39.77 -48.85
C MET A 1 3.76 -38.70 -47.99
N ALA A 2 3.88 -38.80 -46.66
CA ALA A 2 3.43 -37.74 -45.75
C ALA A 2 4.28 -36.46 -45.98
N PRO A 3 3.70 -35.26 -45.88
CA PRO A 3 4.45 -34.02 -46.05
C PRO A 3 5.51 -33.91 -44.95
N ARG A 4 6.77 -33.68 -45.34
CA ARG A 4 7.85 -33.32 -44.42
C ARG A 4 7.55 -31.92 -43.88
N ILE A 5 7.35 -31.79 -42.57
CA ILE A 5 7.37 -30.49 -41.91
C ILE A 5 8.84 -30.09 -41.73
N ASN A 6 9.21 -28.94 -42.27
CA ASN A 6 10.47 -28.28 -41.91
C ASN A 6 10.24 -27.60 -40.55
N HIS A 7 10.82 -28.17 -39.49
CA HIS A 7 11.13 -27.36 -38.32
C HIS A 7 12.01 -26.18 -38.76
N PRO A 8 11.92 -24.98 -38.15
CA PRO A 8 12.86 -23.92 -38.44
C PRO A 8 14.30 -24.46 -38.25
N PRO A 9 15.28 -24.05 -39.06
CA PRO A 9 16.63 -24.62 -39.05
C PRO A 9 17.34 -24.53 -37.68
N ASN A 10 16.78 -23.79 -36.73
CA ASN A 10 17.24 -23.63 -35.35
C ASN A 10 16.20 -24.07 -34.29
N ALA A 11 15.28 -24.97 -34.62
CA ALA A 11 14.30 -25.52 -33.67
C ALA A 11 14.99 -26.29 -32.54
N ILE A 12 14.63 -25.97 -31.30
CA ILE A 12 15.20 -26.60 -30.11
C ILE A 12 14.28 -27.74 -29.68
N PHE A 13 14.82 -28.96 -29.55
CA PHE A 13 14.04 -30.13 -29.19
C PHE A 13 14.18 -30.49 -27.71
N TYR A 14 13.07 -30.90 -27.11
CA TYR A 14 13.00 -31.20 -25.68
C TYR A 14 13.86 -32.41 -25.26
N GLU A 15 14.07 -33.37 -26.17
CA GLU A 15 14.85 -34.59 -25.91
C GLU A 15 16.37 -34.38 -25.97
N ASP A 16 16.85 -33.21 -26.39
CA ASP A 16 18.27 -32.97 -26.72
C ASP A 16 19.08 -32.20 -25.65
N HIS A 17 18.47 -31.77 -24.53
CA HIS A 17 19.14 -30.88 -23.57
C HIS A 17 19.36 -31.47 -22.17
N GLU A 18 20.54 -31.17 -21.62
CA GLU A 18 20.87 -31.32 -20.21
C GLU A 18 19.95 -30.47 -19.31
N PRO A 19 19.68 -30.89 -18.06
CA PRO A 19 18.82 -30.17 -17.11
C PRO A 19 19.21 -28.71 -16.84
N SER A 20 20.46 -28.33 -17.13
CA SER A 20 21.05 -27.00 -16.95
C SER A 20 20.59 -25.94 -17.97
N ALA A 21 19.94 -26.34 -19.07
CA ALA A 21 19.49 -25.44 -20.14
C ALA A 21 18.04 -24.91 -19.97
N HIS A 22 17.30 -25.40 -18.97
CA HIS A 22 15.94 -24.94 -18.70
C HIS A 22 15.94 -23.75 -17.71
N PRO A 23 15.04 -22.76 -17.89
CA PRO A 23 14.83 -21.72 -16.89
C PRO A 23 14.53 -22.36 -15.53
N SER A 24 14.98 -21.71 -14.44
CA SER A 24 14.55 -22.10 -13.10
C SER A 24 13.02 -22.19 -13.02
N VAL A 25 12.51 -23.19 -12.30
CA VAL A 25 11.06 -23.40 -12.12
C VAL A 25 10.38 -22.15 -11.58
N HIS A 26 11.08 -21.33 -10.78
CA HIS A 26 10.55 -20.08 -10.22
C HIS A 26 11.12 -18.83 -10.91
N ALA A 27 11.69 -18.98 -12.11
CA ALA A 27 12.14 -17.85 -12.92
C ALA A 27 10.96 -16.92 -13.28
N HIS A 28 11.30 -15.65 -13.48
CA HIS A 28 10.40 -14.62 -13.98
C HIS A 28 9.68 -15.11 -15.25
N ASP A 29 8.41 -14.73 -15.42
CA ASP A 29 7.56 -15.17 -16.55
C ASP A 29 8.19 -14.84 -17.92
N SER A 30 8.79 -13.67 -18.08
CA SER A 30 9.58 -13.28 -19.27
C SER A 30 10.74 -14.22 -19.58
N VAL A 31 11.34 -14.87 -18.58
CA VAL A 31 12.41 -15.86 -18.79
C VAL A 31 11.82 -17.24 -19.05
N TYR A 32 10.79 -17.61 -18.29
CA TYR A 32 10.16 -18.93 -18.37
C TYR A 32 9.33 -19.11 -19.66
N TYR A 33 8.55 -18.09 -20.04
CA TYR A 33 7.68 -18.08 -21.23
C TYR A 33 8.25 -17.28 -22.40
N GLY A 34 9.13 -16.30 -22.18
CA GLY A 34 9.68 -15.45 -23.26
C GLY A 34 10.89 -16.03 -24.03
N GLY A 35 11.44 -17.18 -23.61
CA GLY A 35 12.51 -17.87 -24.33
C GLY A 35 12.10 -18.49 -25.67
N LYS A 36 13.04 -19.10 -26.40
CA LYS A 36 12.76 -19.84 -27.66
C LYS A 36 11.73 -20.95 -27.43
N GLU A 37 10.86 -21.22 -28.40
CA GLU A 37 9.91 -22.34 -28.32
C GLU A 37 10.64 -23.68 -28.33
N PHE A 38 10.22 -24.58 -27.43
CA PHE A 38 10.71 -25.95 -27.38
C PHE A 38 9.77 -26.87 -28.17
N HIS A 39 10.32 -27.68 -29.07
CA HIS A 39 9.57 -28.61 -29.91
C HIS A 39 9.79 -30.07 -29.45
N SER A 40 8.78 -30.93 -29.63
CA SER A 40 8.92 -32.38 -29.45
C SER A 40 9.40 -33.03 -30.76
N ARG A 41 10.25 -34.06 -30.69
CA ARG A 41 10.78 -34.79 -31.88
C ARG A 41 9.80 -35.76 -32.52
N ALA A 42 8.58 -35.88 -31.99
CA ALA A 42 7.57 -36.77 -32.53
C ALA A 42 7.32 -36.48 -34.03
N ARG A 43 7.64 -37.46 -34.89
CA ARG A 43 7.42 -37.38 -36.34
C ARG A 43 5.94 -37.18 -36.60
N SER A 44 5.60 -36.11 -37.32
CA SER A 44 4.24 -35.71 -37.72
C SER A 44 3.29 -35.43 -36.54
N TYR A 45 2.89 -34.18 -36.38
CA TYR A 45 1.56 -33.90 -35.83
C TYR A 45 0.56 -34.38 -36.89
N SER A 46 0.15 -35.64 -36.86
CA SER A 46 -1.17 -35.99 -37.40
C SER A 46 -2.19 -35.15 -36.66
N ASN A 47 -3.31 -34.77 -37.31
CA ASN A 47 -4.48 -34.24 -36.60
C ASN A 47 -4.58 -34.96 -35.27
N SER A 48 -4.55 -34.22 -34.15
CA SER A 48 -4.90 -34.78 -32.86
C SER A 48 -6.38 -35.10 -32.96
N VAL A 49 -6.72 -36.23 -33.59
CA VAL A 49 -7.99 -36.87 -33.40
C VAL A 49 -8.05 -37.06 -31.89
N PRO A 50 -8.98 -36.40 -31.19
CA PRO A 50 -9.17 -36.65 -29.78
C PRO A 50 -9.31 -38.17 -29.65
N SER A 51 -8.51 -38.83 -28.80
CA SER A 51 -8.63 -40.28 -28.64
C SER A 51 -10.11 -40.66 -28.54
N ASP A 52 -10.53 -41.76 -29.17
CA ASP A 52 -11.93 -42.24 -29.23
C ASP A 52 -12.68 -42.27 -27.87
N ARG A 53 -11.98 -42.11 -26.75
CA ARG A 53 -12.57 -41.78 -25.44
C ARG A 53 -13.36 -40.47 -25.41
N ARG A 54 -13.00 -39.45 -26.19
CA ARG A 54 -13.70 -38.14 -26.23
C ARG A 54 -14.96 -38.18 -27.10
N MET A 55 -15.05 -39.03 -28.12
CA MET A 55 -16.31 -39.24 -28.87
C MET A 55 -17.32 -40.10 -28.11
N GLN A 56 -16.88 -41.00 -27.23
CA GLN A 56 -17.81 -41.73 -26.34
C GLN A 56 -18.44 -40.84 -25.25
N ALA A 57 -17.82 -39.72 -24.88
CA ALA A 57 -18.39 -38.76 -23.92
C ALA A 57 -19.50 -37.86 -24.50
N ALA A 58 -19.65 -37.82 -25.83
CA ALA A 58 -20.79 -37.14 -26.46
C ALA A 58 -22.02 -38.06 -26.60
N ALA A 59 -21.85 -39.37 -26.43
CA ALA A 59 -22.91 -40.38 -26.54
C ALA A 59 -23.39 -40.94 -25.18
N ASN A 60 -22.61 -40.74 -24.11
CA ASN A 60 -22.99 -41.07 -22.73
C ASN A 60 -22.84 -39.82 -21.88
N GLU A 61 -23.77 -39.62 -20.93
CA GLU A 61 -23.78 -38.55 -19.92
C GLU A 61 -22.38 -38.09 -19.52
N ALA A 62 -22.16 -36.77 -19.44
CA ALA A 62 -20.86 -36.18 -19.09
C ALA A 62 -20.32 -36.80 -17.78
N VAL A 63 -19.45 -37.80 -17.90
CA VAL A 63 -18.84 -38.48 -16.73
C VAL A 63 -17.75 -37.57 -16.18
N THR A 64 -18.12 -36.63 -15.32
CA THR A 64 -17.17 -35.91 -14.46
C THR A 64 -16.59 -36.88 -13.44
N ARG A 65 -15.26 -37.02 -13.44
CA ARG A 65 -14.57 -37.88 -12.47
C ARG A 65 -14.57 -37.22 -11.12
N GLY A 66 -15.08 -37.92 -10.09
CA GLY A 66 -14.98 -37.45 -8.72
C GLY A 66 -13.54 -37.35 -8.22
N ARG A 67 -13.24 -36.30 -7.45
CA ARG A 67 -11.94 -36.10 -6.82
C ARG A 67 -11.62 -37.25 -5.84
N ARG A 68 -10.46 -37.89 -6.02
CA ARG A 68 -9.92 -38.86 -5.05
C ARG A 68 -9.25 -38.13 -3.88
N MET A 69 -9.64 -38.50 -2.65
CA MET A 69 -9.14 -37.92 -1.39
C MET A 69 -7.90 -38.63 -0.83
N SER A 70 -7.46 -39.75 -1.44
CA SER A 70 -6.26 -40.47 -1.05
C SER A 70 -4.98 -39.75 -1.50
N HIS A 71 -3.90 -39.91 -0.74
CA HIS A 71 -2.56 -39.53 -1.17
C HIS A 71 -2.10 -40.40 -2.35
N ASP A 72 -1.51 -39.79 -3.37
CA ASP A 72 -0.85 -40.51 -4.45
C ASP A 72 0.60 -40.79 -4.10
N GLU A 73 1.20 -41.83 -4.70
CA GLU A 73 2.64 -42.07 -4.58
C GLU A 73 3.44 -40.86 -5.11
N LYS A 74 4.36 -40.35 -4.27
CA LYS A 74 5.33 -39.33 -4.69
C LYS A 74 6.35 -39.99 -5.61
N GLY A 75 6.33 -39.64 -6.89
CA GLY A 75 7.35 -40.10 -7.84
C GLY A 75 8.70 -39.44 -7.59
N ASN A 76 9.80 -40.13 -7.94
CA ASN A 76 11.17 -39.64 -7.74
C ASN A 76 11.62 -38.55 -8.74
N ALA A 77 10.85 -38.27 -9.80
CA ALA A 77 11.20 -37.29 -10.83
C ALA A 77 10.17 -36.14 -10.89
N PRO A 78 10.62 -34.88 -11.08
CA PRO A 78 9.73 -33.73 -11.21
C PRO A 78 8.81 -33.91 -12.43
N ARG A 79 7.50 -33.77 -12.22
CA ARG A 79 6.52 -33.96 -13.31
C ARG A 79 6.36 -32.68 -14.11
N ARG A 80 6.17 -32.85 -15.42
CA ARG A 80 5.95 -31.78 -16.38
C ARG A 80 4.75 -32.11 -17.26
N PHE A 81 3.97 -31.09 -17.59
CA PHE A 81 2.77 -31.19 -18.40
C PHE A 81 2.98 -30.57 -19.78
N LEU A 82 2.48 -31.24 -20.82
CA LEU A 82 2.42 -30.68 -22.17
C LEU A 82 1.01 -30.12 -22.38
N ILE A 83 0.91 -28.81 -22.57
CA ILE A 83 -0.37 -28.10 -22.53
C ILE A 83 -0.59 -27.31 -23.82
N ASP A 84 -1.79 -27.40 -24.36
CA ASP A 84 -2.33 -26.47 -25.36
C ASP A 84 -3.06 -25.34 -24.63
N VAL A 85 -2.54 -24.12 -24.74
CA VAL A 85 -2.87 -23.03 -23.80
C VAL A 85 -4.34 -22.62 -23.91
N ASP A 86 -4.80 -22.26 -25.11
CA ASP A 86 -6.14 -21.73 -25.31
C ASP A 86 -7.23 -22.79 -25.04
N GLU A 87 -7.00 -24.03 -25.50
CA GLU A 87 -7.96 -25.12 -25.26
C GLU A 87 -8.00 -25.51 -23.78
N THR A 88 -6.87 -25.47 -23.08
CA THR A 88 -6.86 -25.78 -21.64
C THR A 88 -7.51 -24.67 -20.82
N ILE A 89 -7.31 -23.39 -21.17
CA ILE A 89 -8.05 -22.27 -20.54
C ILE A 89 -9.55 -22.49 -20.71
N ARG A 90 -10.01 -22.80 -21.92
CA ARG A 90 -11.43 -23.07 -22.22
C ARG A 90 -11.98 -24.19 -21.35
N LEU A 91 -11.28 -25.32 -21.28
CA LEU A 91 -11.70 -26.48 -20.50
C LEU A 91 -11.68 -26.22 -18.99
N VAL A 92 -10.68 -25.50 -18.50
CA VAL A 92 -10.54 -25.13 -17.08
C VAL A 92 -11.71 -24.25 -16.65
N LEU A 93 -12.01 -23.21 -17.42
CA LEU A 93 -13.14 -22.32 -17.13
C LEU A 93 -14.48 -23.04 -17.29
N GLU A 94 -14.72 -23.76 -18.38
CA GLU A 94 -15.98 -24.50 -18.60
C GLU A 94 -16.28 -25.52 -17.49
N GLN A 95 -15.26 -26.09 -16.87
CA GLN A 95 -15.40 -27.12 -15.86
C GLN A 95 -15.42 -26.58 -14.42
N GLU A 96 -14.57 -25.58 -14.12
CA GLU A 96 -14.28 -25.16 -12.75
C GLU A 96 -14.77 -23.75 -12.40
N ASP A 97 -15.00 -22.86 -13.38
CA ASP A 97 -15.57 -21.52 -13.20
C ASP A 97 -17.10 -21.60 -13.38
N THR A 98 -17.82 -21.58 -12.26
CA THR A 98 -19.26 -21.83 -12.21
C THR A 98 -20.11 -20.57 -12.08
N ASP A 99 -19.51 -19.46 -11.67
CA ASP A 99 -20.18 -18.15 -11.57
C ASP A 99 -19.83 -17.22 -12.75
N GLY A 100 -18.87 -17.59 -13.60
CA GLY A 100 -18.53 -16.92 -14.85
C GLY A 100 -17.65 -15.69 -14.67
N ASP A 101 -16.95 -15.58 -13.54
CA ASP A 101 -16.10 -14.44 -13.20
C ASP A 101 -14.67 -14.53 -13.77
N PHE A 102 -14.35 -15.62 -14.50
CA PHE A 102 -13.03 -15.94 -15.03
C PHE A 102 -11.96 -16.18 -13.96
N GLN A 103 -12.37 -16.62 -12.77
CA GLN A 103 -11.51 -16.99 -11.66
C GLN A 103 -11.82 -18.44 -11.22
N ILE A 104 -10.92 -19.04 -10.44
CA ILE A 104 -11.17 -20.33 -9.79
C ILE A 104 -11.00 -20.15 -8.30
N SER A 105 -12.10 -20.29 -7.59
CA SER A 105 -12.19 -20.06 -6.17
C SER A 105 -12.80 -21.24 -5.42
N VAL A 106 -12.90 -21.11 -4.09
CA VAL A 106 -13.61 -22.05 -3.23
C VAL A 106 -15.12 -21.94 -3.34
N THR A 107 -15.67 -20.83 -3.85
CA THR A 107 -17.11 -20.67 -4.07
C THR A 107 -17.58 -21.42 -5.31
N ASP A 108 -16.68 -21.68 -6.24
CA ASP A 108 -16.96 -22.48 -7.41
C ASP A 108 -17.34 -23.92 -7.07
N SER A 109 -18.37 -24.44 -7.72
CA SER A 109 -18.91 -25.78 -7.47
C SER A 109 -18.37 -26.87 -8.41
N GLY A 110 -17.32 -26.56 -9.18
CA GLY A 110 -16.65 -27.50 -10.07
C GLY A 110 -16.06 -28.74 -9.35
N PRO A 111 -15.67 -29.79 -10.08
CA PRO A 111 -15.21 -31.06 -9.51
C PRO A 111 -13.83 -30.99 -8.84
N LYS A 112 -13.11 -29.86 -8.97
CA LYS A 112 -11.78 -29.59 -8.39
C LYS A 112 -10.74 -30.61 -8.81
N VAL A 113 -10.82 -31.11 -10.04
CA VAL A 113 -9.86 -32.05 -10.61
C VAL A 113 -9.77 -31.96 -12.13
N MET A 114 -8.56 -31.85 -12.65
CA MET A 114 -8.31 -31.87 -14.10
C MET A 114 -7.14 -32.78 -14.46
N SER A 115 -7.33 -33.65 -15.45
CA SER A 115 -6.25 -34.52 -15.95
C SER A 115 -5.47 -33.81 -17.06
N LEU A 116 -4.17 -33.56 -16.83
CA LEU A 116 -3.25 -32.96 -17.81
C LEU A 116 -2.31 -34.01 -18.40
N GLY A 117 -2.00 -33.90 -19.70
CA GLY A 117 -1.05 -34.78 -20.39
C GLY A 117 0.40 -34.56 -19.94
N THR A 118 1.13 -35.64 -19.65
CA THR A 118 2.52 -35.58 -19.19
C THR A 118 3.50 -35.40 -20.36
N ALA A 119 4.51 -34.53 -20.19
CA ALA A 119 5.49 -34.22 -21.22
C ALA A 119 6.34 -35.45 -21.61
N THR A 120 6.71 -36.30 -20.65
CA THR A 120 7.49 -37.53 -20.88
C THR A 120 6.76 -38.57 -21.71
N SER A 121 5.43 -38.50 -21.76
CA SER A 121 4.60 -39.36 -22.61
C SER A 121 4.08 -38.64 -23.85
N ASN A 122 4.58 -37.43 -24.16
CA ASN A 122 4.06 -36.60 -25.25
C ASN A 122 2.52 -36.43 -25.19
N GLY A 123 1.95 -36.39 -23.98
CA GLY A 123 0.52 -36.26 -23.73
C GLY A 123 -0.29 -37.56 -23.69
N TYR A 124 0.29 -38.74 -23.96
CA TYR A 124 -0.45 -40.02 -23.97
C TYR A 124 -0.90 -40.49 -22.57
N LYS A 125 -0.07 -40.23 -21.55
CA LYS A 125 -0.41 -40.48 -20.14
C LYS A 125 -0.79 -39.16 -19.48
N SER A 126 -1.90 -39.14 -18.76
CA SER A 126 -2.35 -37.98 -18.00
C SER A 126 -2.11 -38.16 -16.50
N PHE A 127 -2.05 -37.04 -15.78
CA PHE A 127 -2.01 -37.00 -14.32
C PHE A 127 -2.99 -35.94 -13.81
N ASP A 128 -3.57 -36.18 -12.63
CA ASP A 128 -4.66 -35.37 -12.08
C ASP A 128 -4.10 -34.19 -11.24
N VAL A 129 -4.34 -32.96 -11.69
CA VAL A 129 -4.19 -31.73 -10.91
C VAL A 129 -5.44 -31.58 -10.05
N ARG A 130 -5.27 -31.41 -8.72
CA ARG A 130 -6.38 -31.51 -7.76
C ARG A 130 -6.44 -30.30 -6.84
N GLY A 131 -7.66 -29.89 -6.52
CA GLY A 131 -7.95 -28.82 -5.57
C GLY A 131 -7.94 -27.44 -6.23
N THR A 132 -8.72 -26.54 -5.64
CA THR A 132 -8.90 -25.14 -6.10
C THR A 132 -7.57 -24.46 -6.34
N TYR A 133 -6.65 -24.49 -5.37
CA TYR A 133 -5.38 -23.76 -5.45
C TYR A 133 -4.51 -24.15 -6.66
N MET A 134 -4.32 -25.45 -6.92
CA MET A 134 -3.50 -25.90 -8.05
C MET A 134 -4.16 -25.59 -9.40
N LEU A 135 -5.50 -25.64 -9.47
CA LEU A 135 -6.26 -25.33 -10.68
C LEU A 135 -6.31 -23.82 -10.96
N SER A 136 -6.42 -23.02 -9.90
CA SER A 136 -6.25 -21.57 -9.96
C SER A 136 -4.86 -21.20 -10.45
N ASN A 137 -3.80 -21.79 -9.87
CA ASN A 137 -2.43 -21.57 -10.34
C ASN A 137 -2.26 -21.99 -11.81
N LEU A 138 -2.92 -23.08 -12.23
CA LEU A 138 -2.92 -23.49 -13.64
C LEU A 138 -3.54 -22.41 -14.52
N LEU A 139 -4.72 -21.89 -14.17
CA LEU A 139 -5.37 -20.81 -14.91
C LEU A 139 -4.46 -19.57 -15.01
N GLN A 140 -3.79 -19.20 -13.92
CA GLN A 140 -2.86 -18.08 -13.88
C GLN A 140 -1.63 -18.29 -14.78
N GLU A 141 -0.97 -19.45 -14.71
CA GLU A 141 0.20 -19.76 -15.54
C GLU A 141 -0.17 -19.82 -17.03
N LEU A 142 -1.38 -20.30 -17.36
CA LEU A 142 -1.89 -20.29 -18.74
C LEU A 142 -2.16 -18.86 -19.24
N ALA A 143 -2.70 -17.99 -18.40
CA ALA A 143 -2.89 -16.58 -18.75
C ALA A 143 -1.54 -15.90 -19.05
N LEU A 144 -0.51 -16.11 -18.21
CA LEU A 144 0.84 -15.60 -18.44
C LEU A 144 1.45 -16.13 -19.74
N ALA A 145 1.32 -17.44 -20.00
CA ALA A 145 1.79 -18.03 -21.24
C ALA A 145 1.14 -17.41 -22.48
N ARG A 146 -0.19 -17.16 -22.41
CA ARG A 146 -0.95 -16.53 -23.48
C ARG A 146 -0.51 -15.09 -23.72
N ASP A 147 -0.21 -14.33 -22.67
CA ASP A 147 0.29 -12.94 -22.78
C ASP A 147 1.65 -12.88 -23.51
N HIS A 148 2.48 -13.91 -23.34
CA HIS A 148 3.73 -14.11 -24.08
C HIS A 148 3.53 -14.72 -25.48
N GLY A 149 2.28 -14.83 -25.96
CA GLY A 149 1.94 -15.35 -27.28
C GLY A 149 2.14 -16.86 -27.45
N ARG A 150 2.28 -17.62 -26.36
CA ARG A 150 2.55 -19.06 -26.40
C ARG A 150 1.25 -19.83 -26.60
N LYS A 151 1.20 -20.66 -27.64
CA LYS A 151 0.06 -21.57 -27.91
C LYS A 151 0.23 -22.93 -27.25
N ARG A 152 1.48 -23.36 -27.05
CA ARG A 152 1.81 -24.62 -26.38
C ARG A 152 2.97 -24.40 -25.42
N ILE A 153 2.86 -25.00 -24.24
CA ILE A 153 3.87 -24.89 -23.18
C ILE A 153 4.21 -26.24 -22.57
N VAL A 154 5.41 -26.33 -22.01
CA VAL A 154 5.77 -27.36 -21.03
C VAL A 154 5.73 -26.70 -19.66
N LEU A 155 4.86 -27.17 -18.78
CA LEU A 155 4.64 -26.60 -17.46
C LEU A 155 5.14 -27.55 -16.36
N ASP A 156 6.03 -27.08 -15.50
CA ASP A 156 6.48 -27.82 -14.31
C ASP A 156 5.37 -27.86 -13.24
N GLU A 157 5.08 -29.05 -12.70
CA GLU A 157 4.11 -29.25 -11.59
C GLU A 157 4.48 -28.41 -10.36
N ALA A 158 5.77 -28.13 -10.16
CA ALA A 158 6.28 -27.32 -9.06
C ALA A 158 5.87 -25.83 -9.13
N ARG A 159 5.50 -25.28 -10.31
CA ARG A 159 4.85 -23.94 -10.38
C ARG A 159 3.40 -23.96 -9.92
N LEU A 160 2.72 -25.11 -10.02
CA LEU A 160 1.32 -25.28 -9.59
C LEU A 160 1.19 -25.62 -8.10
N THR A 161 2.20 -26.31 -7.57
CA THR A 161 2.28 -26.78 -6.18
C THR A 161 3.17 -25.90 -5.29
N GLU A 162 3.55 -24.72 -5.81
CA GLU A 162 4.36 -23.77 -5.07
C GLU A 162 3.71 -23.40 -3.74
N ASN A 163 4.52 -23.25 -2.70
CA ASN A 163 4.05 -22.80 -1.40
C ASN A 163 3.36 -21.42 -1.56
N PRO A 164 2.15 -21.20 -1.04
CA PRO A 164 1.42 -19.95 -1.25
C PRO A 164 2.14 -18.72 -0.69
N VAL A 165 2.88 -18.88 0.42
CA VAL A 165 3.69 -17.80 0.99
C VAL A 165 4.83 -17.42 0.06
N ASP A 166 5.54 -18.41 -0.46
CA ASP A 166 6.66 -18.17 -1.38
C ASP A 166 6.16 -17.65 -2.73
N ARG A 167 5.02 -18.15 -3.22
CA ARG A 167 4.38 -17.71 -4.46
C ARG A 167 3.96 -16.25 -4.38
N LEU A 168 3.22 -15.85 -3.35
CA LEU A 168 2.79 -14.46 -3.18
C LEU A 168 3.99 -13.52 -3.00
N SER A 169 4.94 -13.88 -2.13
CA SER A 169 6.17 -13.09 -1.93
C SER A 169 6.99 -12.95 -3.22
N ARG A 170 7.05 -13.99 -4.06
CA ARG A 170 7.69 -13.95 -5.38
C ARG A 170 6.92 -13.06 -6.37
N MET A 171 5.59 -13.19 -6.44
CA MET A 171 4.75 -12.37 -7.32
C MET A 171 4.88 -10.88 -6.99
N ILE A 172 4.93 -10.54 -5.70
CA ILE A 172 5.18 -9.17 -5.24
C ILE A 172 6.52 -8.66 -5.79
N ARG A 173 7.61 -9.39 -5.50
CA ARG A 173 8.98 -9.01 -5.91
C ARG A 173 9.15 -8.84 -7.41
N THR A 174 8.55 -9.73 -8.18
CA THR A 174 8.89 -9.92 -9.60
C THR A 174 7.88 -9.29 -10.55
N SER A 175 6.61 -9.25 -10.18
CA SER A 175 5.54 -8.76 -11.06
C SER A 175 4.89 -7.50 -10.49
N PHE A 176 4.42 -7.53 -9.23
CA PHE A 176 3.51 -6.50 -8.76
C PHE A 176 4.17 -5.12 -8.65
N TRP A 177 5.40 -5.03 -8.13
CA TRP A 177 6.12 -3.76 -8.13
C TRP A 177 6.34 -3.19 -9.53
N ASN A 178 6.68 -4.05 -10.49
CA ASN A 178 6.86 -3.63 -11.88
C ASN A 178 5.55 -3.11 -12.49
N SER A 179 4.44 -3.83 -12.26
CA SER A 179 3.13 -3.42 -12.77
C SER A 179 2.58 -2.15 -12.12
N LEU A 180 2.96 -1.86 -10.87
CA LEU A 180 2.63 -0.63 -10.16
C LEU A 180 3.60 0.52 -10.45
N THR A 181 4.67 0.28 -11.21
CA THR A 181 5.64 1.34 -11.54
C THR A 181 5.07 2.31 -12.58
N ARG A 182 5.24 3.61 -12.34
CA ARG A 182 4.89 4.71 -13.22
C ARG A 182 6.08 5.65 -13.39
N ARG A 183 6.04 6.48 -14.44
CA ARG A 183 7.07 7.50 -14.73
C ARG A 183 6.45 8.66 -15.52
N ILE A 184 6.61 9.89 -15.06
CA ILE A 184 6.08 11.07 -15.75
C ILE A 184 7.11 11.58 -16.77
N ASP A 185 7.17 10.93 -17.92
CA ASP A 185 7.98 11.36 -19.06
C ASP A 185 7.34 10.98 -20.39
N GLY A 186 8.01 11.25 -21.51
CA GLY A 186 7.45 11.06 -22.85
C GLY A 186 6.86 9.67 -23.11
N ASP A 187 7.40 8.62 -22.50
CA ASP A 187 6.88 7.26 -22.64
C ASP A 187 5.75 6.97 -21.66
N GLY A 188 5.91 7.36 -20.38
CA GLY A 188 4.91 7.02 -19.35
C GLY A 188 3.66 7.89 -19.38
N LEU A 189 3.69 9.06 -20.04
CA LEU A 189 2.53 9.94 -20.17
C LEU A 189 1.35 9.26 -20.88
N GLU A 190 1.57 8.28 -21.77
CA GLU A 190 0.49 7.53 -22.43
C GLU A 190 -0.47 6.86 -21.44
N ILE A 191 0.05 6.38 -20.32
CA ILE A 191 -0.74 5.71 -19.27
C ILE A 191 -1.24 6.72 -18.25
N ILE A 192 -0.36 7.64 -17.85
CA ILE A 192 -0.53 8.44 -16.63
C ILE A 192 -1.50 9.62 -16.80
N ILE A 193 -1.59 10.20 -18.00
CA ILE A 193 -2.42 11.39 -18.21
C ILE A 193 -3.91 11.08 -18.09
N ALA A 194 -4.31 9.81 -18.26
CA ALA A 194 -5.68 9.37 -18.02
C ALA A 194 -6.06 9.60 -16.56
N ASP A 195 -7.12 10.39 -16.36
CA ASP A 195 -7.71 10.65 -15.04
C ASP A 195 -9.10 9.99 -14.97
N PRO A 196 -9.21 8.78 -14.39
CA PRO A 196 -10.50 8.11 -14.25
C PRO A 196 -11.41 8.81 -13.25
N LYS A 197 -10.96 9.86 -12.54
CA LYS A 197 -11.76 10.69 -11.62
C LYS A 197 -12.19 12.02 -12.25
N ASN A 198 -11.67 12.39 -13.43
CA ASN A 198 -12.16 13.56 -14.15
C ASN A 198 -13.60 13.31 -14.63
N ARG A 199 -14.52 14.20 -14.23
CA ARG A 199 -15.95 14.18 -14.60
C ARG A 199 -16.38 15.45 -15.35
N THR A 200 -15.44 16.34 -15.64
CA THR A 200 -15.71 17.60 -16.34
C THR A 200 -15.95 17.35 -17.82
N ALA A 201 -16.55 18.34 -18.49
CA ALA A 201 -16.67 18.33 -19.95
C ALA A 201 -15.29 18.40 -20.66
N ASN A 202 -14.25 18.87 -19.95
CA ASN A 202 -12.90 18.97 -20.49
C ASN A 202 -12.10 17.70 -20.23
N LEU A 203 -12.11 16.81 -21.21
CA LEU A 203 -11.38 15.53 -21.17
C LEU A 203 -9.96 15.62 -21.74
N LYS A 204 -9.49 16.83 -22.07
CA LYS A 204 -8.16 16.99 -22.65
C LYS A 204 -7.07 16.64 -21.62
N PRO A 205 -6.14 15.74 -21.97
CA PRO A 205 -5.02 15.43 -21.10
C PRO A 205 -4.15 16.66 -20.84
N ARG A 206 -3.87 16.95 -19.57
CA ARG A 206 -3.10 18.13 -19.18
C ARG A 206 -2.02 17.79 -18.17
N ILE A 207 -0.85 18.41 -18.35
CA ILE A 207 0.21 18.46 -17.36
C ILE A 207 0.47 19.90 -16.91
N TYR A 208 0.53 20.10 -15.61
CA TYR A 208 0.91 21.35 -14.97
C TYR A 208 2.37 21.29 -14.51
N VAL A 209 3.15 22.31 -14.88
CA VAL A 209 4.58 22.40 -14.59
C VAL A 209 4.84 23.59 -13.66
N PRO A 210 5.67 23.44 -12.60
CA PRO A 210 6.04 24.56 -11.74
C PRO A 210 6.70 25.72 -12.50
N ALA A 211 6.46 26.96 -12.07
CA ALA A 211 7.13 28.15 -12.62
C ALA A 211 8.67 28.06 -12.54
N GLY A 212 9.19 27.40 -11.51
CA GLY A 212 10.63 27.22 -11.29
C GLY A 212 11.32 26.24 -12.23
N GLU A 213 10.58 25.55 -13.12
CA GLU A 213 11.09 24.46 -13.95
C GLU A 213 10.88 24.69 -15.47
N PRO A 214 11.50 25.74 -16.06
CA PRO A 214 11.31 26.08 -17.47
C PRO A 214 11.81 24.98 -18.42
N LYS A 215 12.87 24.25 -18.05
CA LYS A 215 13.39 23.12 -18.82
C LYS A 215 12.37 21.97 -18.92
N MET A 216 11.67 21.66 -17.83
CA MET A 216 10.60 20.64 -17.85
C MET A 216 9.43 21.09 -18.72
N ALA A 217 9.04 22.37 -18.66
CA ALA A 217 7.97 22.90 -19.49
C ALA A 217 8.30 22.76 -20.99
N GLU A 218 9.54 23.04 -21.38
CA GLU A 218 10.00 22.84 -22.75
C GLU A 218 10.06 21.36 -23.15
N TYR A 219 10.51 20.48 -22.25
CA TYR A 219 10.48 19.03 -22.45
C TYR A 219 9.07 18.53 -22.75
N TYR A 220 8.08 18.85 -21.91
CA TYR A 220 6.70 18.39 -22.14
C TYR A 220 6.06 19.02 -23.38
N ARG A 221 6.39 20.28 -23.73
CA ARG A 221 5.97 20.88 -25.00
C ARG A 221 6.57 20.15 -26.20
N LYS A 222 7.82 19.67 -26.09
CA LYS A 222 8.44 18.83 -27.11
C LYS A 222 7.70 17.49 -27.22
N VAL A 223 7.43 16.82 -26.11
CA VAL A 223 6.63 15.58 -26.09
C VAL A 223 5.26 15.78 -26.76
N ALA A 224 4.56 16.87 -26.46
CA ALA A 224 3.26 17.18 -27.08
C ALA A 224 3.36 17.36 -28.61
N ARG A 225 4.47 17.91 -29.12
CA ARG A 225 4.73 18.02 -30.57
C ARG A 225 5.10 16.68 -31.19
N ASP A 226 5.92 15.88 -30.51
CA ASP A 226 6.42 14.59 -30.99
C ASP A 226 5.32 13.50 -30.95
N LYS A 227 4.38 13.62 -30.02
CA LYS A 227 3.23 12.69 -29.83
C LYS A 227 1.89 13.44 -29.90
N PRO A 228 1.49 13.97 -31.07
CA PRO A 228 0.28 14.79 -31.20
C PRO A 228 -1.02 14.02 -30.90
N HIS A 229 -1.02 12.68 -31.01
CA HIS A 229 -2.15 11.83 -30.68
C HIS A 229 -2.54 11.86 -29.19
N LEU A 230 -1.62 12.29 -28.31
CA LEU A 230 -1.93 12.46 -26.88
C LEU A 230 -2.84 13.66 -26.61
N GLY A 231 -2.88 14.65 -27.51
CA GLY A 231 -3.61 15.89 -27.25
C GLY A 231 -3.17 16.63 -25.98
N LEU A 232 -1.90 16.45 -25.58
CA LEU A 232 -1.36 16.93 -24.31
C LEU A 232 -1.29 18.46 -24.24
N GLU A 233 -1.98 19.05 -23.27
CA GLU A 233 -1.85 20.46 -22.92
C GLU A 233 -0.80 20.65 -21.81
N VAL A 234 0.13 21.58 -22.02
CA VAL A 234 1.22 21.88 -21.07
C VAL A 234 1.02 23.28 -20.52
N GLU A 235 0.69 23.38 -19.24
CA GLU A 235 0.45 24.65 -18.55
C GLU A 235 1.51 24.91 -17.48
N VAL A 236 2.06 26.12 -17.45
CA VAL A 236 2.99 26.54 -16.39
C VAL A 236 2.18 27.21 -15.29
N MET A 237 2.32 26.71 -14.07
CA MET A 237 1.62 27.23 -12.89
C MET A 237 2.26 28.52 -12.36
N PRO A 238 1.52 29.37 -11.63
CA PRO A 238 2.09 30.51 -10.94
C PRO A 238 3.04 30.06 -9.80
N PRO A 239 3.96 30.92 -9.32
CA PRO A 239 4.87 30.58 -8.22
C PRO A 239 4.16 30.16 -6.92
N LYS A 240 3.02 30.79 -6.59
CA LYS A 240 2.17 30.39 -5.47
C LYS A 240 1.00 29.53 -5.98
N CYS A 241 1.28 28.28 -6.31
CA CYS A 241 0.31 27.37 -6.95
C CYS A 241 -0.65 26.69 -5.97
N ASP A 242 -0.40 26.75 -4.67
CA ASP A 242 -1.26 26.17 -3.63
C ASP A 242 -2.30 27.16 -3.08
N ASP A 243 -2.46 28.33 -3.72
CA ASP A 243 -3.50 29.29 -3.39
C ASP A 243 -4.90 28.69 -3.62
N PRO A 244 -5.79 28.65 -2.62
CA PRO A 244 -7.08 27.97 -2.74
C PRO A 244 -8.01 28.51 -3.82
N VAL A 245 -7.92 29.82 -4.14
CA VAL A 245 -8.72 30.43 -5.21
C VAL A 245 -8.20 29.97 -6.57
N TYR A 246 -6.88 29.95 -6.73
CA TYR A 246 -6.25 29.42 -7.93
C TYR A 246 -6.58 27.94 -8.13
N VAL A 247 -6.42 27.10 -7.10
CA VAL A 247 -6.68 25.66 -7.20
C VAL A 247 -8.14 25.38 -7.57
N LYS A 248 -9.10 26.10 -6.96
CA LYS A 248 -10.52 26.01 -7.34
C LYS A 248 -10.76 26.34 -8.81
N SER A 249 -10.04 27.32 -9.36
CA SER A 249 -10.14 27.68 -10.80
C SER A 249 -9.64 26.57 -11.75
N LEU A 250 -8.95 25.56 -11.24
CA LEU A 250 -8.49 24.41 -12.01
C LEU A 250 -9.50 23.26 -12.02
N ASN A 251 -10.59 23.33 -11.24
CA ASN A 251 -11.56 22.23 -11.10
C ASN A 251 -12.20 21.82 -12.43
N GLU A 252 -12.44 22.77 -13.35
CA GLU A 252 -12.99 22.50 -14.68
C GLU A 252 -11.95 22.00 -15.69
N ARG A 253 -10.68 22.04 -15.32
CA ARG A 253 -9.54 21.72 -16.18
C ARG A 253 -8.46 20.97 -15.39
N PRO A 254 -8.79 19.81 -14.82
CA PRO A 254 -7.85 19.05 -14.02
C PRO A 254 -6.65 18.58 -14.85
N GLY A 255 -5.55 18.27 -14.19
CA GLY A 255 -4.34 17.80 -14.83
C GLY A 255 -3.38 17.16 -13.84
N ILE A 256 -2.46 16.36 -14.36
CA ILE A 256 -1.37 15.81 -13.56
C ILE A 256 -0.31 16.88 -13.30
N LEU A 257 0.36 16.81 -12.15
CA LEU A 257 1.46 17.69 -11.80
C LEU A 257 2.78 17.05 -12.22
N ALA A 258 3.71 17.87 -12.74
CA ALA A 258 5.06 17.41 -12.99
C ALA A 258 5.72 16.97 -11.66
N LEU A 259 6.60 15.98 -11.74
CA LEU A 259 7.41 15.51 -10.62
C LEU A 259 8.90 15.53 -11.01
N ALA A 260 9.77 15.25 -10.04
CA ALA A 260 11.22 15.21 -10.24
C ALA A 260 11.63 14.38 -11.47
N MET A 261 12.54 14.96 -12.26
CA MET A 261 13.18 14.30 -13.41
C MET A 261 14.69 14.34 -13.22
N ARG A 262 15.39 13.39 -13.84
CA ARG A 262 16.86 13.37 -13.91
C ARG A 262 17.34 13.68 -15.32
N GLU A 263 18.49 14.33 -15.42
CA GLU A 263 19.19 14.47 -16.69
C GLU A 263 19.76 13.10 -17.12
N ALA A 264 19.60 12.76 -18.40
CA ALA A 264 20.07 11.53 -19.00
C ALA A 264 20.68 11.81 -20.38
N SER A 265 21.61 10.98 -20.83
CA SER A 265 22.13 11.06 -22.21
C SER A 265 21.01 10.73 -23.20
N ASP A 266 20.89 11.52 -24.27
CA ASP A 266 19.93 11.30 -25.35
C ASP A 266 20.39 10.22 -26.36
N GLY A 267 21.57 9.61 -26.14
CA GLY A 267 22.18 8.63 -27.03
C GLY A 267 22.77 9.20 -28.33
N GLN A 268 22.64 10.51 -28.56
CA GLN A 268 23.15 11.25 -29.73
C GLN A 268 24.23 12.28 -29.35
N GLY A 269 24.67 12.28 -28.09
CA GLY A 269 25.72 13.17 -27.58
C GLY A 269 25.20 14.42 -26.86
N GLY A 270 23.89 14.56 -26.68
CA GLY A 270 23.24 15.59 -25.87
C GLY A 270 22.65 15.04 -24.57
N THR A 271 21.93 15.91 -23.85
CA THR A 271 21.21 15.58 -22.61
C THR A 271 19.71 15.81 -22.79
N THR A 272 18.91 14.92 -22.21
CA THR A 272 17.45 15.02 -22.13
C THR A 272 16.98 14.77 -20.70
N LEU A 273 15.76 15.18 -20.38
CA LEU A 273 15.12 14.81 -19.12
C LEU A 273 14.49 13.42 -19.23
N LYS A 274 14.61 12.64 -18.16
CA LYS A 274 13.95 11.36 -17.96
C LYS A 274 13.26 11.34 -16.61
N GLY A 275 12.01 10.88 -16.58
CA GLY A 275 11.25 10.83 -15.33
C GLY A 275 11.90 9.88 -14.34
N ILE A 276 11.89 10.24 -13.06
CA ILE A 276 12.22 9.29 -12.00
C ILE A 276 10.99 8.36 -11.84
N PRO A 277 11.19 7.02 -11.76
CA PRO A 277 10.07 6.10 -11.58
C PRO A 277 9.57 6.12 -10.13
N PHE A 278 8.30 5.83 -9.95
CA PHE A 278 7.66 5.68 -8.64
C PHE A 278 6.58 4.59 -8.69
N ILE A 279 6.12 4.16 -7.53
CA ILE A 279 5.08 3.14 -7.39
C ILE A 279 3.74 3.79 -7.02
N VAL A 280 2.66 3.41 -7.71
CA VAL A 280 1.28 3.80 -7.35
C VAL A 280 0.64 2.83 -6.36
N PRO A 281 -0.38 3.23 -5.58
CA PRO A 281 -1.05 2.32 -4.64
C PRO A 281 -1.72 1.11 -5.31
N GLY A 282 -2.29 1.27 -6.51
CA GLY A 282 -3.03 0.23 -7.21
C GLY A 282 -3.28 0.60 -8.66
N ALA A 283 -3.67 -0.37 -9.49
CA ALA A 283 -3.78 -0.19 -10.95
C ALA A 283 -4.71 0.96 -11.40
N ARG A 284 -5.73 1.28 -10.59
CA ARG A 284 -6.67 2.39 -10.84
C ARG A 284 -6.02 3.78 -10.68
N PHE A 285 -4.94 3.87 -9.91
CA PHE A 285 -4.28 5.12 -9.58
C PHE A 285 -3.11 5.35 -10.54
N ASN A 286 -2.94 6.60 -11.00
CA ASN A 286 -1.85 6.98 -11.90
C ASN A 286 -0.98 8.10 -11.29
N GLU A 287 -1.26 8.45 -10.03
CA GLU A 287 -0.62 9.52 -9.29
C GLU A 287 0.28 8.97 -8.20
N LEU A 288 1.35 9.70 -7.88
CA LEU A 288 2.10 9.47 -6.64
C LEU A 288 1.21 9.87 -5.46
N TYR A 289 1.09 9.01 -4.46
CA TYR A 289 0.37 9.27 -3.20
C TYR A 289 1.36 9.40 -2.05
N ASN A 290 1.09 10.27 -1.07
CA ASN A 290 2.03 10.57 0.01
C ASN A 290 2.26 9.37 0.94
N TRP A 291 1.32 9.07 1.85
CA TRP A 291 1.58 8.12 2.93
C TRP A 291 1.67 6.66 2.45
N ASP A 292 0.99 6.29 1.36
CA ASP A 292 1.12 5.00 0.70
C ASP A 292 2.57 4.74 0.29
N SER A 293 3.26 5.77 -0.22
CA SER A 293 4.65 5.68 -0.67
C SER A 293 5.62 5.31 0.44
N TYR A 294 5.36 5.72 1.69
CA TYR A 294 6.17 5.29 2.82
C TYR A 294 6.04 3.77 3.03
N PHE A 295 4.82 3.25 3.13
CA PHE A 295 4.60 1.81 3.31
C PHE A 295 5.12 1.00 2.13
N ILE A 296 4.89 1.47 0.90
CA ILE A 296 5.46 0.89 -0.31
C ILE A 296 6.99 0.83 -0.24
N SER A 297 7.62 1.92 0.22
CA SER A 297 9.07 1.97 0.35
C SER A 297 9.60 0.94 1.36
N LEU A 298 8.89 0.68 2.46
CA LEU A 298 9.27 -0.41 3.38
C LEU A 298 9.26 -1.78 2.67
N GLY A 299 8.24 -2.06 1.86
CA GLY A 299 8.16 -3.28 1.05
C GLY A 299 9.28 -3.38 0.00
N LEU A 300 9.56 -2.28 -0.70
CA LEU A 300 10.66 -2.19 -1.68
C LEU A 300 12.02 -2.42 -1.03
N LEU A 301 12.26 -1.87 0.17
CA LEU A 301 13.50 -2.06 0.91
C LEU A 301 13.69 -3.51 1.34
N VAL A 302 12.65 -4.19 1.83
CA VAL A 302 12.70 -5.64 2.13
C VAL A 302 13.05 -6.45 0.89
N ASP A 303 12.57 -6.03 -0.28
CA ASP A 303 12.82 -6.67 -1.56
C ASP A 303 14.11 -6.19 -2.26
N GLY A 304 14.90 -5.32 -1.63
CA GLY A 304 16.18 -4.82 -2.13
C GLY A 304 16.08 -3.75 -3.24
N GLN A 305 14.91 -3.18 -3.48
CA GLN A 305 14.67 -2.15 -4.50
C GLN A 305 14.94 -0.72 -3.98
N VAL A 306 16.14 -0.50 -3.46
CA VAL A 306 16.52 0.75 -2.78
C VAL A 306 16.48 1.98 -3.72
N GLU A 307 16.90 1.84 -4.99
CA GLU A 307 16.87 2.95 -5.96
C GLU A 307 15.44 3.44 -6.24
N MET A 308 14.46 2.54 -6.28
CA MET A 308 13.04 2.90 -6.48
C MET A 308 12.52 3.73 -5.30
N ALA A 309 12.78 3.26 -4.07
CA ALA A 309 12.39 3.98 -2.86
C ALA A 309 13.08 5.35 -2.76
N GLN A 310 14.37 5.42 -3.13
CA GLN A 310 15.12 6.68 -3.20
C GLN A 310 14.48 7.67 -4.20
N GLY A 311 14.06 7.18 -5.38
CA GLY A 311 13.36 7.99 -6.38
C GLY A 311 12.04 8.58 -5.89
N MET A 312 11.30 7.84 -5.06
CA MET A 312 10.05 8.33 -4.46
C MET A 312 10.30 9.49 -3.48
N VAL A 313 11.40 9.45 -2.70
CA VAL A 313 11.83 10.58 -1.86
C VAL A 313 12.23 11.81 -2.70
N GLU A 314 12.87 11.62 -3.86
CA GLU A 314 13.18 12.74 -4.77
C GLU A 314 11.91 13.47 -5.23
N HIS A 315 10.82 12.73 -5.47
CA HIS A 315 9.55 13.34 -5.77
C HIS A 315 9.00 14.15 -4.60
N PHE A 316 9.09 13.67 -3.36
CA PHE A 316 8.65 14.44 -2.18
C PHE A 316 9.47 15.69 -1.93
N ILE A 317 10.79 15.64 -2.13
CA ILE A 317 11.65 16.82 -2.10
C ILE A 317 11.18 17.83 -3.16
N PHE A 318 10.87 17.36 -4.37
CA PHE A 318 10.35 18.20 -5.45
C PHE A 318 8.98 18.80 -5.11
N GLU A 319 8.04 18.02 -4.56
CA GLU A 319 6.73 18.51 -4.16
C GLU A 319 6.83 19.56 -3.06
N ILE A 320 7.66 19.36 -2.03
CA ILE A 320 7.88 20.38 -0.99
C ILE A 320 8.52 21.64 -1.57
N LYS A 321 9.46 21.50 -2.50
CA LYS A 321 10.13 22.64 -3.14
C LYS A 321 9.15 23.48 -3.96
N HIS A 322 8.32 22.83 -4.78
CA HIS A 322 7.51 23.50 -5.80
C HIS A 322 6.03 23.67 -5.45
N TYR A 323 5.49 22.81 -4.59
CA TYR A 323 4.09 22.78 -4.15
C TYR A 323 3.92 23.01 -2.63
N ASN A 324 5.03 23.34 -1.96
CA ASN A 324 5.13 23.70 -0.54
C ASN A 324 4.86 22.55 0.45
N LYS A 325 4.34 21.42 0.00
CA LYS A 325 3.98 20.26 0.84
C LYS A 325 4.03 18.99 0.01
N ILE A 326 4.14 17.84 0.68
CA ILE A 326 3.85 16.57 0.02
C ILE A 326 2.34 16.49 -0.22
N LEU A 327 1.93 16.24 -1.44
CA LEU A 327 0.53 16.30 -1.86
C LEU A 327 -0.19 14.99 -1.55
N ASN A 328 -1.52 15.06 -1.34
CA ASN A 328 -2.34 13.85 -1.22
C ASN A 328 -2.12 12.92 -2.43
N GLY A 329 -2.21 13.50 -3.63
CA GLY A 329 -1.76 12.87 -4.87
C GLY A 329 -1.22 13.92 -5.84
N SER A 330 -0.44 13.51 -6.85
CA SER A 330 0.19 14.43 -7.82
C SER A 330 -0.77 14.98 -8.90
N ARG A 331 -1.94 15.51 -8.52
CA ARG A 331 -2.96 16.14 -9.40
C ARG A 331 -3.34 17.54 -8.91
N SER A 332 -3.81 18.37 -9.84
CA SER A 332 -4.15 19.78 -9.57
C SER A 332 -5.16 19.97 -8.42
N TYR A 333 -6.18 19.14 -8.32
CA TYR A 333 -7.21 19.23 -7.26
C TYR A 333 -6.70 18.82 -5.85
N TYR A 334 -5.46 18.35 -5.74
CA TYR A 334 -4.81 18.03 -4.47
C TYR A 334 -3.82 19.12 -4.00
N LEU A 335 -3.57 20.19 -4.75
CA LEU A 335 -2.57 21.23 -4.42
C LEU A 335 -2.74 21.88 -3.02
N CYS A 336 -3.98 21.96 -2.51
CA CYS A 336 -4.25 22.48 -1.16
C CYS A 336 -4.30 21.41 -0.07
N ARG A 337 -4.00 20.13 -0.38
CA ARG A 337 -4.20 19.00 0.53
C ARG A 337 -2.99 18.08 0.60
N SER A 338 -2.58 17.76 1.82
CA SER A 338 -1.48 16.83 2.09
C SER A 338 -2.01 15.44 2.48
N GLN A 339 -1.19 14.68 3.19
CA GLN A 339 -1.49 13.38 3.81
C GLN A 339 -0.53 13.15 5.01
N PRO A 340 -0.71 12.10 5.83
CA PRO A 340 0.12 11.89 7.02
C PRO A 340 1.64 11.90 6.71
N PRO A 341 2.46 12.70 7.42
CA PRO A 341 3.85 12.94 7.04
C PRO A 341 4.82 11.85 7.54
N PHE A 342 5.56 11.22 6.61
CA PHE A 342 6.52 10.14 6.88
C PHE A 342 7.93 10.36 6.28
N LEU A 343 8.21 11.53 5.72
CA LEU A 343 9.44 11.78 4.93
C LEU A 343 10.73 11.51 5.73
N THR A 344 10.78 11.87 7.02
CA THR A 344 12.01 11.72 7.81
C THR A 344 12.38 10.27 8.02
N ASP A 345 11.43 9.43 8.47
CA ASP A 345 11.66 8.00 8.65
C ASP A 345 11.94 7.32 7.31
N MET A 346 11.15 7.64 6.27
CA MET A 346 11.36 7.12 4.91
C MET A 346 12.78 7.38 4.42
N ALA A 347 13.27 8.62 4.54
CA ALA A 347 14.61 8.99 4.09
C ALA A 347 15.71 8.29 4.90
N LEU A 348 15.56 8.18 6.23
CA LEU A 348 16.54 7.53 7.10
C LEU A 348 16.61 6.01 6.86
N GLN A 349 15.47 5.34 6.68
CA GLN A 349 15.42 3.90 6.37
C GLN A 349 16.13 3.59 5.05
N ILE A 350 15.92 4.41 4.03
CA ILE A 350 16.59 4.28 2.73
C ILE A 350 18.09 4.57 2.90
N TYR A 351 18.47 5.65 3.58
CA TYR A 351 19.87 6.03 3.80
C TYR A 351 20.69 4.89 4.43
N ASN A 352 20.11 4.20 5.41
CA ASN A 352 20.75 3.07 6.10
C ASN A 352 21.02 1.86 5.20
N GLN A 353 20.35 1.77 4.05
CA GLN A 353 20.52 0.69 3.07
C GLN A 353 21.28 1.12 1.80
N LEU A 354 21.61 2.40 1.64
CA LEU A 354 22.41 2.87 0.53
C LEU A 354 23.84 2.32 0.60
N ASP A 355 24.46 2.16 -0.58
CA ASP A 355 25.84 1.70 -0.69
C ASP A 355 26.79 2.70 -0.03
N ARG A 356 27.45 2.25 1.05
CA ARG A 356 28.38 3.06 1.85
C ARG A 356 29.59 3.58 1.06
N ARG A 357 29.90 2.99 -0.10
CA ARG A 357 30.97 3.48 -0.99
C ARG A 357 30.66 4.85 -1.59
N ASN A 358 29.38 5.22 -1.67
CA ASN A 358 28.92 6.50 -2.22
C ASN A 358 28.61 7.51 -1.10
N TYR A 359 29.45 7.56 -0.06
CA TYR A 359 29.22 8.33 1.16
C TYR A 359 28.81 9.78 0.87
N ASP A 360 29.60 10.53 0.10
CA ASP A 360 29.34 11.96 -0.16
C ASP A 360 27.99 12.19 -0.87
N ALA A 361 27.64 11.32 -1.84
CA ALA A 361 26.39 11.41 -2.58
C ALA A 361 25.18 11.07 -1.70
N ASN A 362 25.29 10.04 -0.87
CA ASN A 362 24.25 9.63 0.06
C ASN A 362 24.03 10.71 1.13
N HIS A 363 25.11 11.30 1.64
CA HIS A 363 25.08 12.36 2.64
C HIS A 363 24.40 13.62 2.11
N LEU A 364 24.76 14.05 0.89
CA LEU A 364 24.10 15.16 0.21
C LEU A 364 22.61 14.87 -0.08
N TRP A 365 22.28 13.64 -0.47
CA TRP A 365 20.90 13.23 -0.69
C TRP A 365 20.07 13.32 0.59
N LEU A 366 20.57 12.76 1.70
CA LEU A 366 19.87 12.82 2.99
C LEU A 366 19.75 14.27 3.47
N ARG A 367 20.79 15.10 3.26
CA ARG A 367 20.74 16.53 3.60
C ARG A 367 19.54 17.23 2.93
N ARG A 368 19.35 17.01 1.62
CA ARG A 368 18.19 17.57 0.88
C ARG A 368 16.86 17.07 1.42
N ALA A 369 16.76 15.77 1.75
CA ALA A 369 15.54 15.20 2.32
C ALA A 369 15.19 15.82 3.69
N ILE A 370 16.18 15.98 4.57
CA ILE A 370 15.99 16.59 5.90
C ILE A 370 15.69 18.09 5.79
N GLN A 371 16.36 18.83 4.90
CA GLN A 371 16.03 20.24 4.62
C GLN A 371 14.57 20.39 4.14
N ALA A 372 14.11 19.50 3.24
CA ALA A 372 12.73 19.49 2.77
C ALA A 372 11.75 19.16 3.92
N ALA A 373 12.06 18.17 4.76
CA ALA A 373 11.23 17.83 5.92
C ALA A 373 11.12 18.99 6.92
N ILE A 374 12.21 19.74 7.16
CA ILE A 374 12.21 20.94 8.02
C ILE A 374 11.30 22.04 7.43
N LYS A 375 11.37 22.25 6.11
CA LYS A 375 10.48 23.18 5.41
C LYS A 375 9.03 22.76 5.55
N GLU A 376 8.70 21.51 5.29
CA GLU A 376 7.34 20.96 5.44
C GLU A 376 6.82 21.12 6.88
N TYR A 377 7.65 20.77 7.87
CA TYR A 377 7.31 20.91 9.28
C TYR A 377 6.91 22.35 9.63
N HIS A 378 7.71 23.35 9.25
CA HIS A 378 7.45 24.75 9.60
C HIS A 378 6.35 25.41 8.76
N SER A 379 6.34 25.16 7.46
CA SER A 379 5.45 25.84 6.52
C SER A 379 4.06 25.21 6.41
N VAL A 380 3.89 23.95 6.82
CA VAL A 380 2.63 23.20 6.69
C VAL A 380 2.07 22.80 8.04
N TRP A 381 2.83 22.03 8.82
CA TRP A 381 2.29 21.36 10.01
C TRP A 381 2.31 22.23 11.27
N MET A 382 3.33 23.08 11.40
CA MET A 382 3.49 24.07 12.47
C MET A 382 3.17 25.49 12.00
N SER A 383 2.28 25.59 10.99
CA SER A 383 1.71 26.85 10.52
C SER A 383 0.20 26.85 10.68
N LEU A 384 -0.38 28.04 10.74
CA LEU A 384 -1.83 28.20 10.67
C LEU A 384 -2.32 27.84 9.25
N PRO A 385 -3.49 27.19 9.10
CA PRO A 385 -4.45 26.89 10.16
C PRO A 385 -4.29 25.52 10.84
N ARG A 386 -3.33 24.67 10.41
CA ARG A 386 -3.15 23.31 10.96
C ARG A 386 -2.76 23.32 12.43
N LEU A 387 -1.78 24.16 12.80
CA LEU A 387 -1.39 24.38 14.19
C LEU A 387 -2.55 24.98 14.99
N ASP A 388 -2.79 24.45 16.18
CA ASP A 388 -3.60 25.10 17.22
C ASP A 388 -2.67 25.79 18.24
N PRO A 389 -2.60 27.14 18.26
CA PRO A 389 -1.71 27.87 19.16
C PRO A 389 -1.99 27.64 20.65
N LYS A 390 -3.22 27.23 21.02
CA LYS A 390 -3.60 27.03 22.42
C LYS A 390 -3.01 25.75 22.99
N THR A 391 -3.14 24.63 22.27
CA THR A 391 -2.57 23.34 22.69
C THR A 391 -1.12 23.16 22.26
N GLY A 392 -0.68 23.86 21.20
CA GLY A 392 0.60 23.64 20.55
C GLY A 392 0.64 22.38 19.67
N LEU A 393 -0.49 21.69 19.50
CA LEU A 393 -0.64 20.50 18.65
C LEU A 393 -1.20 20.87 17.27
N SER A 394 -0.99 19.98 16.30
CA SER A 394 -1.44 20.18 14.92
C SER A 394 -2.66 19.33 14.60
N ARG A 395 -3.42 19.78 13.60
CA ARG A 395 -4.65 19.17 13.11
C ARG A 395 -4.58 19.03 11.59
N TYR A 396 -5.27 18.05 11.04
CA TYR A 396 -5.55 18.01 9.61
C TYR A 396 -6.54 19.12 9.26
N ARG A 397 -6.09 20.22 8.65
CA ARG A 397 -6.93 21.40 8.40
C ARG A 397 -6.48 22.10 7.10
N PRO A 398 -6.82 21.54 5.93
CA PRO A 398 -6.40 22.09 4.64
C PRO A 398 -7.20 23.34 4.21
N ASP A 399 -6.57 24.21 3.43
CA ASP A 399 -7.09 25.53 3.03
C ASP A 399 -8.07 25.52 1.83
N GLY A 400 -8.28 24.36 1.19
CA GLY A 400 -9.06 24.26 -0.05
C GLY A 400 -10.47 24.86 0.04
N LEU A 401 -11.03 25.27 -1.11
CA LEU A 401 -12.34 25.95 -1.20
C LEU A 401 -13.33 25.17 -2.08
N GLY A 402 -14.62 25.31 -1.77
CA GLY A 402 -15.72 24.72 -2.55
C GLY A 402 -15.87 23.21 -2.39
N ILE A 403 -16.63 22.62 -3.32
CA ILE A 403 -16.92 21.19 -3.38
C ILE A 403 -15.71 20.46 -4.02
N PRO A 404 -15.17 19.40 -3.39
CA PRO A 404 -14.10 18.59 -4.00
C PRO A 404 -14.50 18.00 -5.36
N PRO A 405 -13.78 18.28 -6.46
CA PRO A 405 -14.19 17.88 -7.80
C PRO A 405 -13.93 16.40 -8.13
N GLU A 406 -13.09 15.71 -7.37
CA GLU A 406 -12.63 14.36 -7.65
C GLU A 406 -13.56 13.24 -7.17
N THR A 407 -14.61 13.60 -6.41
CA THR A 407 -15.60 12.64 -5.90
C THR A 407 -16.60 12.23 -6.98
N GLU A 408 -17.31 11.14 -6.75
CA GLU A 408 -18.42 10.75 -7.62
C GLU A 408 -19.50 11.85 -7.68
N ALA A 409 -20.13 12.02 -8.85
CA ALA A 409 -21.07 13.12 -9.08
C ALA A 409 -22.26 13.14 -8.09
N THR A 410 -22.64 11.98 -7.57
CA THR A 410 -23.74 11.81 -6.60
C THR A 410 -23.28 11.81 -5.14
N HIS A 411 -21.97 11.88 -4.89
CA HIS A 411 -21.38 11.69 -3.56
C HIS A 411 -21.94 12.69 -2.54
N PHE A 412 -22.03 13.97 -2.91
CA PHE A 412 -22.52 15.04 -2.03
C PHE A 412 -23.99 15.40 -2.24
N THR A 413 -24.72 14.72 -3.13
CA THR A 413 -26.12 15.05 -3.47
C THR A 413 -27.01 15.16 -2.23
N HIS A 414 -26.93 14.19 -1.34
CA HIS A 414 -27.72 14.13 -0.10
C HIS A 414 -27.37 15.25 0.90
N ILE A 415 -26.14 15.76 0.86
CA ILE A 415 -25.69 16.90 1.69
C ILE A 415 -26.15 18.22 1.08
N LEU A 416 -26.10 18.34 -0.24
CA LEU A 416 -26.43 19.57 -0.97
C LEU A 416 -27.93 19.79 -1.14
N GLU A 417 -28.73 18.73 -1.21
CA GLU A 417 -30.17 18.79 -1.48
C GLU A 417 -30.96 19.70 -0.50
N PRO A 418 -30.75 19.65 0.83
CA PRO A 418 -31.44 20.56 1.76
C PRO A 418 -31.12 22.04 1.49
N TYR A 419 -29.86 22.35 1.13
CA TYR A 419 -29.43 23.71 0.81
C TYR A 419 -29.98 24.16 -0.55
N ALA A 420 -29.93 23.31 -1.58
CA ALA A 420 -30.52 23.60 -2.88
C ALA A 420 -32.03 23.89 -2.77
N ARG A 421 -32.76 23.10 -1.97
CA ARG A 421 -34.19 23.30 -1.68
C ARG A 421 -34.46 24.61 -0.93
N LYS A 422 -33.60 24.96 0.04
CA LYS A 422 -33.66 26.25 0.77
C LYS A 422 -33.56 27.45 -0.19
N HIS A 423 -32.74 27.34 -1.24
CA HIS A 423 -32.55 28.38 -2.25
C HIS A 423 -33.53 28.29 -3.44
N GLY A 424 -34.40 27.27 -3.49
CA GLY A 424 -35.39 27.10 -4.55
C GLY A 424 -34.81 26.81 -5.94
N ILE A 425 -33.58 26.26 -6.00
CA ILE A 425 -32.85 25.97 -7.24
C ILE A 425 -32.47 24.48 -7.34
N SER A 426 -32.04 24.05 -8.52
CA SER A 426 -31.53 22.68 -8.71
C SER A 426 -30.20 22.46 -7.98
N ILE A 427 -29.85 21.21 -7.67
CA ILE A 427 -28.58 20.87 -7.02
C ILE A 427 -27.37 21.28 -7.89
N LEU A 428 -27.48 21.13 -9.22
CA LEU A 428 -26.42 21.53 -10.15
C LEU A 428 -26.21 23.05 -10.09
N GLU A 429 -27.29 23.82 -10.24
CA GLU A 429 -27.23 25.29 -10.17
C GLU A 429 -26.76 25.78 -8.79
N PHE A 430 -27.16 25.11 -7.71
CA PHE A 430 -26.66 25.39 -6.36
C PHE A 430 -25.16 25.16 -6.26
N SER A 431 -24.68 24.03 -6.78
CA SER A 431 -23.26 23.65 -6.72
C SER A 431 -22.38 24.64 -7.49
N GLU A 432 -22.82 25.08 -8.67
CA GLU A 432 -22.16 26.13 -9.46
C GLU A 432 -22.11 27.46 -8.69
N LYS A 433 -23.27 27.96 -8.23
CA LYS A 433 -23.34 29.23 -7.47
C LYS A 433 -22.59 29.20 -6.15
N TYR A 434 -22.54 28.06 -5.48
CA TYR A 434 -21.77 27.87 -4.25
C TYR A 434 -20.27 27.88 -4.54
N ASN A 435 -19.82 27.14 -5.56
CA ASN A 435 -18.42 27.15 -5.98
C ASN A 435 -17.96 28.52 -6.48
N ASP A 436 -18.83 29.29 -7.14
CA ASP A 436 -18.55 30.66 -7.58
C ASP A 436 -18.53 31.68 -6.44
N GLY A 437 -18.97 31.30 -5.23
CA GLY A 437 -19.08 32.19 -4.08
C GLY A 437 -20.26 33.17 -4.17
N VAL A 438 -21.21 32.91 -5.06
CA VAL A 438 -22.47 33.67 -5.16
C VAL A 438 -23.41 33.32 -4.00
N ILE A 439 -23.45 32.04 -3.63
CA ILE A 439 -24.15 31.55 -2.44
C ILE A 439 -23.13 31.26 -1.34
N HIS A 440 -23.38 31.81 -0.15
CA HIS A 440 -22.56 31.58 1.03
C HIS A 440 -23.37 30.85 2.12
N GLU A 441 -22.88 29.68 2.53
CA GLU A 441 -23.49 28.83 3.56
C GLU A 441 -22.38 28.38 4.54
N PRO A 442 -22.16 29.10 5.65
CA PRO A 442 -21.06 28.81 6.58
C PRO A 442 -21.05 27.38 7.13
N GLU A 443 -22.23 26.79 7.37
CA GLU A 443 -22.35 25.40 7.82
C GLU A 443 -21.86 24.40 6.76
N LEU A 444 -22.06 24.72 5.48
CA LEU A 444 -21.59 23.92 4.36
C LEU A 444 -20.07 24.09 4.16
N ASP A 445 -19.55 25.30 4.37
CA ASP A 445 -18.11 25.57 4.38
C ASP A 445 -17.40 24.76 5.48
N GLU A 446 -17.98 24.71 6.69
CA GLU A 446 -17.49 23.89 7.80
C GLU A 446 -17.56 22.40 7.47
N TYR A 447 -18.64 21.92 6.84
CA TYR A 447 -18.75 20.54 6.38
C TYR A 447 -17.61 20.17 5.41
N PHE A 448 -17.39 20.98 4.37
CA PHE A 448 -16.35 20.67 3.38
C PHE A 448 -14.94 20.85 3.92
N LEU A 449 -14.73 21.73 4.92
CA LEU A 449 -13.48 21.77 5.67
C LEU A 449 -13.22 20.44 6.38
N HIS A 450 -14.23 19.89 7.06
CA HIS A 450 -14.11 18.58 7.71
C HIS A 450 -13.92 17.43 6.71
N ASP A 451 -14.62 17.43 5.57
CA ASP A 451 -14.43 16.43 4.50
C ASP A 451 -12.98 16.45 3.98
N ARG A 452 -12.46 17.62 3.62
CA ARG A 452 -11.07 17.75 3.16
C ARG A 452 -10.06 17.33 4.23
N ALA A 453 -10.33 17.65 5.50
CA ALA A 453 -9.51 17.20 6.63
C ALA A 453 -9.52 15.67 6.79
N VAL A 454 -10.67 15.00 6.59
CA VAL A 454 -10.74 13.53 6.60
C VAL A 454 -9.84 12.96 5.50
N ARG A 455 -9.89 13.50 4.28
CA ARG A 455 -9.02 13.07 3.17
C ARG A 455 -7.54 13.35 3.42
N GLU A 456 -7.21 14.45 4.09
CA GLU A 456 -5.83 14.76 4.51
C GLU A 456 -5.34 13.81 5.61
N SER A 457 -6.23 13.26 6.43
CA SER A 457 -5.86 12.27 7.45
C SER A 457 -5.53 10.88 6.88
N GLY A 458 -5.86 10.63 5.61
CA GLY A 458 -5.80 9.31 4.98
C GLY A 458 -6.92 8.34 5.39
N HIS A 459 -7.74 8.70 6.37
CA HIS A 459 -8.82 7.85 6.90
C HIS A 459 -10.20 8.25 6.34
N ASP A 460 -10.31 8.51 5.04
CA ASP A 460 -11.58 8.79 4.36
C ASP A 460 -12.33 7.50 4.01
N THR A 461 -13.44 7.12 4.68
CA THR A 461 -14.03 7.78 5.87
C THR A 461 -14.10 6.88 7.11
N THR A 462 -14.20 7.53 8.28
CA THR A 462 -14.39 6.93 9.62
C THR A 462 -15.31 7.83 10.47
N TYR A 463 -16.16 7.23 11.30
CA TYR A 463 -16.97 7.95 12.28
C TYR A 463 -16.17 8.68 13.35
N ARG A 464 -14.89 8.36 13.51
CA ARG A 464 -13.93 9.12 14.32
C ARG A 464 -13.84 10.59 13.86
N PHE A 465 -13.92 10.82 12.55
CA PHE A 465 -13.56 12.08 11.90
C PHE A 465 -14.73 12.83 11.27
N GLU A 466 -15.83 12.15 10.96
CA GLU A 466 -16.99 12.80 10.34
C GLU A 466 -17.46 14.04 11.10
N LYS A 467 -17.58 15.15 10.35
CA LYS A 467 -18.07 16.46 10.82
C LYS A 467 -17.25 17.08 11.97
N ARG A 468 -16.01 16.62 12.20
CA ARG A 468 -15.17 17.13 13.29
C ARG A 468 -13.67 17.11 13.02
N CYS A 469 -13.19 16.36 12.03
CA CYS A 469 -11.75 16.10 11.79
C CYS A 469 -10.86 17.36 11.87
N ALA A 470 -11.23 18.43 11.15
CA ALA A 470 -10.52 19.71 11.16
C ALA A 470 -10.35 20.41 12.51
N ASN A 471 -11.06 19.97 13.56
CA ASN A 471 -10.95 20.49 14.92
C ASN A 471 -10.14 19.54 15.83
N LEU A 472 -9.80 18.33 15.36
CA LEU A 472 -9.15 17.32 16.17
C LEU A 472 -7.62 17.42 16.07
N ALA A 473 -6.96 17.61 17.20
CA ALA A 473 -5.56 17.27 17.36
C ALA A 473 -5.49 15.75 17.55
N THR A 474 -5.10 15.03 16.49
CA THR A 474 -5.15 13.56 16.51
C THR A 474 -3.86 12.96 17.05
N ILE A 475 -3.97 11.78 17.68
CA ILE A 475 -2.78 11.04 18.11
C ILE A 475 -1.92 10.63 16.91
N ASP A 476 -2.54 10.32 15.77
CA ASP A 476 -1.85 10.00 14.53
C ASP A 476 -0.91 11.11 14.09
N LEU A 477 -1.44 12.31 13.77
CA LEU A 477 -0.60 13.40 13.27
C LEU A 477 0.47 13.81 14.27
N ASN A 478 0.11 13.93 15.55
CA ASN A 478 1.04 14.45 16.54
C ASN A 478 2.14 13.44 16.91
N ALA A 479 1.88 12.12 16.83
CA ALA A 479 2.93 11.12 16.91
C ALA A 479 3.89 11.21 15.70
N LEU A 480 3.38 11.43 14.49
CA LEU A 480 4.22 11.61 13.30
C LEU A 480 5.08 12.87 13.37
N LEU A 481 4.53 13.98 13.89
CA LEU A 481 5.32 15.20 14.09
C LEU A 481 6.38 15.05 15.19
N TYR A 482 6.10 14.28 16.25
CA TYR A 482 7.13 13.91 17.22
C TYR A 482 8.26 13.12 16.55
N LYS A 483 7.91 12.19 15.65
CA LYS A 483 8.89 11.43 14.89
C LYS A 483 9.72 12.32 13.97
N TYR A 484 9.11 13.29 13.28
CA TYR A 484 9.84 14.31 12.51
C TYR A 484 10.87 15.04 13.39
N GLU A 485 10.44 15.53 14.56
CA GLU A 485 11.32 16.28 15.47
C GLU A 485 12.51 15.44 15.94
N ILE A 486 12.27 14.19 16.35
CA ILE A 486 13.33 13.27 16.79
C ILE A 486 14.27 12.88 15.64
N ASP A 487 13.74 12.58 14.47
CA ASP A 487 14.54 12.17 13.31
C ASP A 487 15.42 13.32 12.80
N ILE A 488 14.86 14.54 12.74
CA ILE A 488 15.62 15.73 12.36
C ILE A 488 16.72 16.00 13.38
N ALA A 489 16.41 15.96 14.68
CA ALA A 489 17.40 16.15 15.74
C ALA A 489 18.54 15.12 15.64
N THR A 490 18.19 13.85 15.46
CA THR A 490 19.13 12.74 15.37
C THR A 490 19.99 12.85 14.12
N ALA A 491 19.40 13.17 12.96
CA ALA A 491 20.16 13.37 11.72
C ALA A 491 21.14 14.54 11.83
N ILE A 492 20.71 15.68 12.41
CA ILE A 492 21.57 16.83 12.65
C ILE A 492 22.76 16.44 13.52
N ARG A 493 22.51 15.77 14.65
CA ARG A 493 23.57 15.36 15.59
C ARG A 493 24.52 14.31 15.00
N ASP A 494 23.98 13.23 14.44
CA ASP A 494 24.73 12.01 14.14
C ASP A 494 25.27 11.98 12.70
N VAL A 495 24.67 12.76 11.79
CA VAL A 495 25.06 12.78 10.36
C VAL A 495 25.63 14.14 9.94
N PHE A 496 25.14 15.25 10.51
CA PHE A 496 25.52 16.61 10.09
C PHE A 496 26.30 17.40 11.15
N ASP A 497 27.03 16.71 12.04
CA ASP A 497 27.92 17.31 13.04
C ASP A 497 27.26 18.42 13.89
N ASP A 498 25.99 18.21 14.23
CA ASP A 498 25.14 19.10 15.03
C ASP A 498 24.82 20.48 14.41
N ALA A 499 25.09 20.68 13.12
CA ALA A 499 24.84 21.92 12.42
C ALA A 499 24.33 21.70 10.98
N LEU A 500 23.08 22.09 10.71
CA LEU A 500 22.49 22.01 9.38
C LEU A 500 22.03 23.38 8.88
N GLU A 501 22.62 23.83 7.78
CA GLU A 501 22.20 25.03 7.05
C GLU A 501 21.04 24.70 6.10
N LEU A 502 20.08 25.62 6.01
CA LEU A 502 18.91 25.52 5.14
C LEU A 502 19.12 26.37 3.88
N GLU A 503 18.80 25.80 2.72
CA GLU A 503 18.98 26.46 1.42
C GLU A 503 17.75 27.26 0.97
N ASP A 504 16.57 26.70 1.19
CA ASP A 504 15.30 27.36 0.88
C ASP A 504 14.99 28.43 1.94
N GLU A 505 14.59 29.63 1.49
CA GLU A 505 14.13 30.71 2.36
C GLU A 505 12.64 30.55 2.70
N PHE A 506 12.33 30.39 3.99
CA PHE A 506 10.98 30.35 4.54
C PHE A 506 10.99 30.80 6.01
N LEU A 507 9.80 31.01 6.59
CA LEU A 507 9.66 31.41 7.98
C LEU A 507 9.71 30.18 8.90
N LEU A 508 10.55 30.24 9.93
CA LEU A 508 10.54 29.25 11.00
C LEU A 508 9.40 29.55 11.97
N SER A 509 8.62 28.52 12.31
CA SER A 509 7.51 28.64 13.26
C SER A 509 8.00 29.07 14.64
N PRO A 510 7.32 30.03 15.29
CA PRO A 510 7.62 30.41 16.67
C PRO A 510 7.66 29.22 17.63
N PHE A 511 8.55 29.27 18.61
CA PHE A 511 8.70 28.23 19.62
C PHE A 511 9.02 28.83 21.00
N PRO A 512 8.37 28.38 22.09
CA PRO A 512 7.23 27.45 22.10
C PRO A 512 5.98 28.06 21.43
N PRO A 513 5.09 27.25 20.82
CA PRO A 513 3.85 27.77 20.24
C PRO A 513 2.91 28.23 21.35
N CYS A 514 2.47 29.50 21.26
CA CYS A 514 1.46 30.08 22.14
C CYS A 514 0.59 31.09 21.38
N PRO A 515 -0.63 31.42 21.85
CA PRO A 515 -1.51 32.36 21.15
C PRO A 515 -0.85 33.72 20.85
N GLU A 516 -0.04 34.24 21.77
CA GLU A 516 0.64 35.52 21.64
C GLU A 516 1.68 35.52 20.51
N ALA A 517 2.34 34.38 20.28
CA ALA A 517 3.34 34.23 19.22
C ALA A 517 2.74 34.23 17.81
N PHE A 518 1.43 33.99 17.69
CA PHE A 518 0.68 33.97 16.44
C PHE A 518 -0.32 35.13 16.30
N ASP A 519 -0.33 36.08 17.25
CA ASP A 519 -1.12 37.31 17.14
C ASP A 519 -0.56 38.21 16.02
N GLU A 520 -1.39 38.55 15.04
CA GLU A 520 -1.02 39.43 13.94
C GLU A 520 -0.64 40.84 14.40
N LYS A 521 -1.17 41.29 15.54
CA LYS A 521 -0.95 42.63 16.11
C LYS A 521 0.22 42.70 17.09
N GLY A 522 0.79 41.56 17.48
CA GLY A 522 1.92 41.47 18.39
C GLY A 522 3.26 41.80 17.72
N PRO A 523 4.33 42.08 18.51
CA PRO A 523 5.68 42.19 17.98
C PRO A 523 6.14 40.85 17.38
N LYS A 524 6.44 40.82 16.07
CA LYS A 524 6.87 39.60 15.37
C LYS A 524 8.39 39.49 15.38
N VAL A 525 8.91 38.42 15.98
CA VAL A 525 10.30 38.00 15.77
C VAL A 525 10.31 37.09 14.54
N THR A 526 10.65 37.66 13.39
CA THR A 526 10.75 36.91 12.13
C THR A 526 12.09 36.16 12.09
N ARG A 527 12.05 34.84 12.18
CA ARG A 527 13.22 33.97 11.93
C ARG A 527 13.15 33.40 10.52
N LEU A 528 14.07 33.84 9.65
CA LEU A 528 14.25 33.26 8.31
C LEU A 528 15.13 32.00 8.40
N SER A 529 14.75 30.95 7.68
CA SER A 529 15.45 29.66 7.65
C SER A 529 16.93 29.78 7.29
N THR A 530 17.27 30.52 6.24
CA THR A 530 18.63 30.71 5.72
C THR A 530 19.55 31.49 6.67
N ALA A 531 18.97 32.27 7.59
CA ALA A 531 19.71 33.02 8.61
C ALA A 531 19.87 32.25 9.94
N ASN A 532 19.31 31.04 10.05
CA ASN A 532 19.27 30.27 11.29
C ASN A 532 19.74 28.83 11.03
N VAL A 533 20.99 28.55 11.42
CA VAL A 533 21.54 27.18 11.44
C VAL A 533 20.72 26.33 12.42
N GLN A 534 20.35 25.13 11.98
CA GLN A 534 19.58 24.18 12.78
C GLN A 534 20.53 23.34 13.64
N SER A 535 20.21 23.20 14.93
CA SER A 535 20.96 22.37 15.90
C SER A 535 20.07 21.29 16.49
N SER A 536 20.63 20.16 16.90
CA SER A 536 19.83 19.06 17.44
C SER A 536 19.12 19.42 18.75
N ASP A 537 19.71 20.28 19.59
CA ASP A 537 19.10 20.73 20.85
C ASP A 537 17.74 21.44 20.63
N GLU A 538 17.65 22.34 19.64
CA GLU A 538 16.37 23.00 19.29
C GLU A 538 15.29 21.97 18.93
N TRP A 539 15.64 20.92 18.20
CA TRP A 539 14.70 19.89 17.77
C TRP A 539 14.34 18.90 18.89
N PHE A 540 15.29 18.53 19.75
CA PHE A 540 14.98 17.74 20.95
C PHE A 540 14.08 18.50 21.93
N GLN A 541 14.26 19.82 22.09
CA GLN A 541 13.35 20.66 22.87
C GLN A 541 11.93 20.66 22.30
N ARG A 542 11.79 20.74 20.97
CA ARG A 542 10.48 20.64 20.28
C ARG A 542 9.83 19.27 20.52
N ALA A 543 10.58 18.18 20.37
CA ALA A 543 10.10 16.83 20.63
C ALA A 543 9.64 16.64 22.09
N LEU A 544 10.42 17.12 23.06
CA LEU A 544 10.05 17.09 24.47
C LEU A 544 8.76 17.86 24.74
N PHE A 545 8.66 19.09 24.22
CA PHE A 545 7.45 19.90 24.32
C PHE A 545 6.23 19.14 23.75
N ARG A 546 6.36 18.55 22.55
CA ARG A 546 5.26 17.83 21.91
C ARG A 546 4.85 16.60 22.68
N ARG A 547 5.80 15.79 23.17
CA ARG A 547 5.49 14.63 24.01
C ARG A 547 4.67 15.04 25.23
N ASP A 548 5.08 16.11 25.90
CA ASP A 548 4.37 16.60 27.07
C ASP A 548 2.94 17.10 26.71
N ARG A 549 2.75 17.71 25.53
CA ARG A 549 1.41 18.07 25.02
C ARG A 549 0.57 16.83 24.66
N ILE A 550 1.17 15.81 24.04
CA ILE A 550 0.51 14.53 23.72
C ILE A 550 0.02 13.86 25.01
N ASP A 551 0.87 13.80 26.04
CA ASP A 551 0.50 13.20 27.32
C ASP A 551 -0.56 14.03 28.05
N GLN A 552 -0.51 15.36 27.97
CA GLN A 552 -1.51 16.23 28.59
C GLN A 552 -2.89 16.10 27.93
N TYR A 553 -2.96 16.13 26.60
CA TYR A 553 -4.22 16.27 25.87
C TYR A 553 -4.76 14.96 25.30
N LEU A 554 -3.90 14.01 24.97
CA LEU A 554 -4.26 12.81 24.20
C LEU A 554 -4.23 11.54 25.05
N TRP A 555 -3.33 11.42 26.03
CA TRP A 555 -3.33 10.27 26.92
C TRP A 555 -4.54 10.28 27.86
N ASN A 556 -5.18 9.13 28.03
CA ASN A 556 -6.22 8.96 29.03
C ASN A 556 -5.86 7.80 29.97
N ASP A 557 -5.40 8.13 31.18
CA ASP A 557 -5.00 7.10 32.13
C ASP A 557 -6.18 6.24 32.61
N GLY A 558 -7.42 6.75 32.67
CA GLY A 558 -8.58 5.95 33.05
C GLY A 558 -8.91 4.84 32.03
N LYS A 559 -8.70 5.12 30.75
CA LYS A 559 -9.00 4.21 29.62
C LYS A 559 -7.76 3.49 29.07
N LYS A 560 -6.56 3.87 29.52
CA LYS A 560 -5.25 3.27 29.18
C LYS A 560 -4.99 3.29 27.67
N LEU A 561 -5.41 4.37 27.03
CA LEU A 561 -5.38 4.55 25.58
C LEU A 561 -5.19 6.04 25.26
N TYR A 562 -4.57 6.35 24.12
CA TYR A 562 -4.56 7.69 23.55
C TYR A 562 -5.85 7.96 22.76
N PHE A 563 -6.36 9.18 22.89
CA PHE A 563 -7.56 9.69 22.22
C PHE A 563 -7.28 11.04 21.57
N ASP A 564 -8.09 11.44 20.60
CA ASP A 564 -7.95 12.75 19.99
C ASP A 564 -8.58 13.84 20.86
N TYR A 565 -8.04 15.05 20.74
CA TYR A 565 -8.54 16.22 21.45
C TYR A 565 -9.23 17.18 20.48
N ASP A 566 -10.50 17.49 20.72
CA ASP A 566 -11.24 18.50 19.99
C ASP A 566 -10.83 19.88 20.51
N THR A 567 -10.05 20.62 19.72
CA THR A 567 -9.49 21.93 20.12
C THR A 567 -10.54 23.03 20.18
N VAL A 568 -11.72 22.82 19.57
CA VAL A 568 -12.82 23.80 19.60
C VAL A 568 -13.71 23.56 20.82
N ARG A 569 -14.02 22.30 21.11
CA ARG A 569 -14.81 21.92 22.30
C ARG A 569 -13.98 21.75 23.56
N GLU A 570 -12.66 21.80 23.42
CA GLU A 570 -11.65 21.68 24.47
C GLU A 570 -11.80 20.39 25.30
N LYS A 571 -12.08 19.27 24.63
CA LYS A 571 -12.29 17.97 25.27
C LYS A 571 -11.77 16.81 24.42
N GLN A 572 -11.34 15.74 25.09
CA GLN A 572 -11.06 14.47 24.43
C GLN A 572 -12.34 13.88 23.80
N ILE A 573 -12.19 13.30 22.61
CA ILE A 573 -13.21 12.44 22.01
C ILE A 573 -12.87 10.98 22.32
N LEU A 574 -13.79 10.26 22.97
CA LEU A 574 -13.54 8.90 23.42
C LEU A 574 -13.77 7.84 22.33
N TYR A 575 -13.29 8.10 21.10
CA TYR A 575 -13.31 7.13 20.02
C TYR A 575 -12.03 6.28 20.08
N GLU A 576 -12.18 4.99 20.35
CA GLU A 576 -11.04 4.06 20.45
C GLU A 576 -10.55 3.69 19.05
N SER A 577 -9.34 4.13 18.70
CA SER A 577 -8.68 3.83 17.43
C SER A 577 -7.33 3.16 17.64
N VAL A 578 -6.98 2.24 16.74
CA VAL A 578 -5.68 1.54 16.74
C VAL A 578 -4.50 2.48 16.48
N THR A 579 -4.75 3.67 15.95
CA THR A 579 -3.71 4.72 15.79
C THR A 579 -3.08 5.15 17.11
N ALA A 580 -3.66 4.81 18.27
CA ALA A 580 -3.01 4.98 19.57
C ALA A 580 -1.63 4.28 19.65
N PHE A 581 -1.42 3.18 18.91
CA PHE A 581 -0.14 2.47 18.84
C PHE A 581 0.91 3.22 18.01
N TRP A 582 0.54 4.28 17.28
CA TRP A 582 1.51 5.12 16.57
C TRP A 582 2.38 5.91 17.56
N ALA A 583 1.91 6.13 18.79
CA ALA A 583 2.75 6.68 19.87
C ALA A 583 3.95 5.77 20.19
N MET A 584 3.75 4.45 20.11
CA MET A 584 4.84 3.47 20.26
C MET A 584 5.73 3.45 19.02
N TRP A 585 5.17 3.50 17.81
CA TRP A 585 5.99 3.60 16.60
C TRP A 585 6.90 4.85 16.62
N ALA A 586 6.33 6.00 16.98
CA ALA A 586 7.06 7.26 17.05
C ALA A 586 8.05 7.32 18.23
N GLY A 587 7.85 6.50 19.26
CA GLY A 587 8.66 6.49 20.47
C GLY A 587 8.29 7.57 21.49
N CYS A 588 7.10 8.17 21.40
CA CYS A 588 6.65 9.20 22.35
C CYS A 588 5.92 8.63 23.57
N ALA A 589 5.52 7.36 23.56
CA ALA A 589 4.96 6.70 24.74
C ALA A 589 6.06 6.43 25.79
N SER A 590 5.77 6.64 27.07
CA SER A 590 6.62 6.11 28.16
C SER A 590 6.51 4.58 28.25
N GLU A 591 7.47 3.94 28.93
CA GLU A 591 7.43 2.49 29.17
C GLU A 591 6.15 2.04 29.90
N ASP A 592 5.66 2.84 30.86
CA ASP A 592 4.40 2.57 31.58
C ASP A 592 3.18 2.69 30.65
N GLN A 593 3.13 3.71 29.79
CA GLN A 593 2.06 3.86 28.80
C GLN A 593 2.08 2.72 27.78
N ALA A 594 3.26 2.33 27.29
CA ALA A 594 3.42 1.19 26.38
C ALA A 594 2.96 -0.12 27.04
N TRP A 595 3.38 -0.38 28.28
CA TRP A 595 2.92 -1.54 29.05
C TRP A 595 1.40 -1.55 29.20
N LYS A 596 0.77 -0.41 29.50
CA LYS A 596 -0.70 -0.26 29.59
C LYS A 596 -1.39 -0.49 28.23
N LEU A 597 -0.83 0.03 27.13
CA LEU A 597 -1.35 -0.19 25.78
C LEU A 597 -1.37 -1.67 25.43
N VAL A 598 -0.26 -2.38 25.67
CA VAL A 598 -0.12 -3.80 25.34
C VAL A 598 -0.92 -4.69 26.27
N SER A 599 -0.83 -4.50 27.58
CA SER A 599 -1.48 -5.39 28.55
C SER A 599 -3.00 -5.18 28.67
N GLN A 600 -3.53 -3.99 28.34
CA GLN A 600 -4.93 -3.64 28.61
C GLN A 600 -5.72 -3.16 27.40
N SER A 601 -5.07 -2.60 26.37
CA SER A 601 -5.77 -1.98 25.24
C SER A 601 -5.67 -2.73 23.92
N ILE A 602 -4.62 -3.53 23.69
CA ILE A 602 -4.41 -4.24 22.41
C ILE A 602 -5.55 -5.21 22.08
N THR A 603 -6.09 -5.87 23.11
CA THR A 603 -7.18 -6.85 22.99
C THR A 603 -8.50 -6.24 22.53
N LYS A 604 -8.65 -4.91 22.62
CA LYS A 604 -9.81 -4.19 22.09
C LYS A 604 -9.86 -4.19 20.57
N PHE A 605 -8.69 -4.22 19.92
CA PHE A 605 -8.55 -4.12 18.47
C PHE A 605 -8.19 -5.44 17.80
N GLU A 606 -7.62 -6.38 18.56
CA GLU A 606 -7.19 -7.65 18.02
C GLU A 606 -8.37 -8.59 17.74
N VAL A 607 -8.44 -9.03 16.50
CA VAL A 607 -9.39 -10.02 15.98
C VAL A 607 -8.64 -11.11 15.23
N ILE A 608 -9.34 -12.13 14.71
CA ILE A 608 -8.70 -13.29 14.07
C ILE A 608 -7.76 -12.92 12.92
N GLY A 609 -8.09 -11.88 12.14
CA GLY A 609 -7.31 -11.40 11.01
C GLY A 609 -6.31 -10.27 11.31
N GLY A 610 -6.05 -9.90 12.57
CA GLY A 610 -5.11 -8.85 12.93
C GLY A 610 -5.77 -7.73 13.75
N LEU A 611 -5.39 -6.48 13.53
CA LEU A 611 -5.94 -5.32 14.23
C LEU A 611 -7.01 -4.61 13.39
N VAL A 612 -8.20 -4.40 13.95
CA VAL A 612 -9.24 -3.52 13.36
C VAL A 612 -8.93 -2.04 13.62
N SER A 613 -9.42 -1.17 12.73
CA SER A 613 -9.15 0.28 12.76
C SER A 613 -9.66 1.00 14.02
N GLY A 614 -10.74 0.50 14.60
CA GLY A 614 -11.37 1.00 15.82
C GLY A 614 -12.29 -0.05 16.43
N THR A 615 -12.81 0.21 17.63
CA THR A 615 -13.69 -0.76 18.31
C THR A 615 -15.12 -0.73 17.77
N GLU A 616 -15.81 -1.86 17.86
CA GLU A 616 -17.23 -1.93 17.46
C GLU A 616 -18.10 -0.94 18.27
N GLU A 617 -17.79 -0.79 19.57
CA GLU A 617 -18.45 0.17 20.46
C GLU A 617 -18.27 1.62 19.97
N SER A 618 -17.04 2.00 19.62
CA SER A 618 -16.72 3.35 19.13
C SER A 618 -17.36 3.64 17.77
N ARG A 619 -17.30 2.67 16.83
CA ARG A 619 -18.04 2.75 15.56
C ARG A 619 -19.53 2.95 15.82
N GLY A 620 -20.09 2.29 16.84
CA GLY A 620 -21.50 2.37 17.21
C GLY A 620 -22.39 1.55 16.27
N LYS A 621 -23.72 1.75 16.36
CA LYS A 621 -24.69 0.99 15.55
C LYS A 621 -24.74 1.48 14.11
N ILE A 622 -24.87 0.52 13.18
CA ILE A 622 -25.04 0.74 11.74
C ILE A 622 -26.51 0.66 11.37
N SER A 623 -26.96 1.55 10.49
CA SER A 623 -28.32 1.58 9.92
C SER A 623 -28.25 2.12 8.48
N LEU A 624 -29.40 2.19 7.79
CA LEU A 624 -29.47 2.83 6.47
C LEU A 624 -29.04 4.31 6.50
N ASP A 625 -29.37 5.03 7.57
CA ASP A 625 -28.99 6.44 7.77
C ASP A 625 -27.55 6.61 8.30
N ARG A 626 -26.93 5.51 8.74
CA ARG A 626 -25.58 5.49 9.33
C ARG A 626 -24.84 4.23 8.85
N PRO A 627 -24.51 4.14 7.55
CA PRO A 627 -23.90 2.95 6.95
C PRO A 627 -22.49 2.72 7.47
N ASN A 628 -21.94 1.51 7.29
CA ASN A 628 -20.57 1.26 7.75
C ASN A 628 -19.56 2.09 6.95
N ARG A 629 -18.47 2.50 7.61
CA ARG A 629 -17.38 3.28 7.01
C ARG A 629 -16.13 2.43 6.84
N GLN A 630 -15.32 2.72 5.82
CA GLN A 630 -14.24 1.81 5.44
C GLN A 630 -13.04 1.80 6.42
N TRP A 631 -12.82 2.88 7.18
CA TRP A 631 -11.79 2.98 8.21
C TRP A 631 -12.30 2.70 9.63
N ASP A 632 -13.42 1.97 9.75
CA ASP A 632 -14.00 1.53 11.02
C ASP A 632 -14.05 0.01 11.14
N PHE A 633 -14.41 -0.49 12.33
CA PHE A 633 -14.70 -1.90 12.56
C PHE A 633 -15.72 -2.43 11.52
N PRO A 634 -15.51 -3.62 10.90
CA PRO A 634 -14.53 -4.67 11.22
C PRO A 634 -13.26 -4.66 10.34
N TYR A 635 -12.97 -3.54 9.68
CA TYR A 635 -11.93 -3.53 8.64
C TYR A 635 -10.52 -3.32 9.20
N ALA A 636 -9.57 -4.05 8.62
CA ALA A 636 -8.15 -3.94 8.90
C ALA A 636 -7.41 -3.42 7.67
N TRP A 637 -6.48 -2.49 7.92
CA TRP A 637 -5.68 -1.84 6.90
C TRP A 637 -4.18 -2.08 7.14
N PRO A 638 -3.38 -2.31 6.08
CA PRO A 638 -1.94 -2.54 6.18
C PRO A 638 -1.16 -1.50 7.01
N PRO A 639 -1.40 -0.17 6.87
CA PRO A 639 -0.72 0.85 7.67
C PRO A 639 -0.83 0.61 9.18
N HIS A 640 -2.03 0.29 9.66
CA HIS A 640 -2.26 0.07 11.10
C HIS A 640 -1.50 -1.14 11.63
N GLN A 641 -1.36 -2.18 10.81
CA GLN A 641 -0.63 -3.39 11.20
C GLN A 641 0.86 -3.10 11.28
N ILE A 642 1.46 -2.56 10.20
CA ILE A 642 2.90 -2.27 10.12
C ILE A 642 3.32 -1.34 11.27
N MET A 643 2.57 -0.26 11.48
CA MET A 643 2.87 0.71 12.54
C MET A 643 2.81 0.06 13.92
N ALA A 644 1.81 -0.78 14.19
CA ALA A 644 1.71 -1.49 15.46
C ALA A 644 2.84 -2.52 15.64
N TRP A 645 3.19 -3.30 14.61
CA TRP A 645 4.27 -4.30 14.72
C TRP A 645 5.62 -3.66 15.06
N VAL A 646 5.98 -2.60 14.32
CA VAL A 646 7.23 -1.87 14.53
C VAL A 646 7.22 -1.13 15.88
N GLY A 647 6.08 -0.54 16.26
CA GLY A 647 5.92 0.09 17.57
C GLY A 647 6.06 -0.90 18.73
N LEU A 648 5.49 -2.10 18.61
CA LEU A 648 5.61 -3.17 19.59
C LEU A 648 7.06 -3.67 19.71
N GLU A 649 7.72 -3.94 18.58
CA GLU A 649 9.13 -4.35 18.55
C GLU A 649 10.04 -3.30 19.20
N ARG A 650 9.83 -2.01 18.90
CA ARG A 650 10.60 -0.90 19.48
C ARG A 650 10.58 -0.90 21.02
N TYR A 651 9.48 -1.34 21.63
CA TYR A 651 9.31 -1.39 23.08
C TYR A 651 9.55 -2.79 23.67
N GLY A 652 10.09 -3.74 22.88
CA GLY A 652 10.44 -5.08 23.33
C GLY A 652 9.31 -6.11 23.31
N TYR A 653 8.15 -5.78 22.73
CA TYR A 653 6.97 -6.66 22.61
C TYR A 653 6.97 -7.46 21.30
N LEU A 654 8.08 -8.17 21.04
CA LEU A 654 8.27 -8.89 19.78
C LEU A 654 7.28 -10.05 19.62
N GLU A 655 6.93 -10.76 20.70
CA GLU A 655 5.99 -11.87 20.65
C GLU A 655 4.58 -11.41 20.22
N GLU A 656 4.14 -10.26 20.74
CA GLU A 656 2.88 -9.62 20.35
C GLU A 656 2.92 -9.16 18.90
N ALA A 657 4.03 -8.57 18.45
CA ALA A 657 4.22 -8.18 17.05
C ALA A 657 4.15 -9.41 16.12
N GLN A 658 4.84 -10.50 16.46
CA GLN A 658 4.82 -11.76 15.71
C GLN A 658 3.43 -12.38 15.63
N ARG A 659 2.70 -12.38 16.74
CA ARG A 659 1.33 -12.90 16.82
C ARG A 659 0.36 -12.10 15.94
N LEU A 660 0.45 -10.77 15.97
CA LEU A 660 -0.37 -9.92 15.12
C LEU A 660 0.01 -10.04 13.63
N ALA A 661 1.30 -10.11 13.33
CA ALA A 661 1.78 -10.38 11.97
C ALA A 661 1.28 -11.73 11.46
N TYR A 662 1.32 -12.78 12.29
CA TYR A 662 0.80 -14.10 11.94
C TYR A 662 -0.68 -14.04 11.58
N ARG A 663 -1.51 -13.38 12.40
CA ARG A 663 -2.96 -13.25 12.16
C ARG A 663 -3.25 -12.56 10.83
N PHE A 664 -2.58 -11.46 10.53
CA PHE A 664 -2.76 -10.72 9.29
C PHE A 664 -2.26 -11.50 8.08
N LEU A 665 -1.06 -12.09 8.14
CA LEU A 665 -0.50 -12.89 7.04
C LEU A 665 -1.29 -14.17 6.79
N TYR A 666 -1.86 -14.78 7.84
CA TYR A 666 -2.79 -15.90 7.70
C TYR A 666 -4.02 -15.49 6.89
N MET A 667 -4.67 -14.38 7.25
CA MET A 667 -5.84 -13.87 6.51
C MET A 667 -5.52 -13.61 5.04
N MET A 668 -4.40 -12.93 4.76
CA MET A 668 -3.95 -12.66 3.40
C MET A 668 -3.66 -13.95 2.63
N THR A 669 -2.99 -14.93 3.26
CA THR A 669 -2.61 -16.19 2.60
C THR A 669 -3.82 -17.06 2.32
N VAL A 670 -4.80 -17.11 3.24
CA VAL A 670 -6.07 -17.82 3.01
C VAL A 670 -6.81 -17.18 1.85
N ALA A 671 -6.95 -15.85 1.82
CA ALA A 671 -7.59 -15.18 0.70
C ALA A 671 -6.89 -15.45 -0.64
N PHE A 672 -5.56 -15.38 -0.66
CA PHE A 672 -4.75 -15.69 -1.84
C PHE A 672 -4.94 -17.14 -2.32
N VAL A 673 -5.03 -18.11 -1.40
CA VAL A 673 -5.22 -19.52 -1.72
C VAL A 673 -6.64 -19.83 -2.20
N ASP A 674 -7.64 -19.25 -1.54
CA ASP A 674 -9.04 -19.62 -1.72
C ASP A 674 -9.72 -18.84 -2.86
N PHE A 675 -9.21 -17.65 -3.21
CA PHE A 675 -9.85 -16.73 -4.17
C PHE A 675 -8.87 -16.31 -5.26
N ASN A 676 -8.39 -17.30 -6.00
CA ASN A 676 -7.65 -17.12 -7.25
C ASN A 676 -6.43 -16.18 -7.19
N GLY A 677 -5.75 -16.08 -6.05
CA GLY A 677 -4.58 -15.22 -5.86
C GLY A 677 -4.89 -13.77 -5.47
N VAL A 678 -6.13 -13.45 -5.08
CA VAL A 678 -6.56 -12.06 -4.80
C VAL A 678 -5.69 -11.38 -3.74
N VAL A 679 -5.35 -10.11 -3.99
CA VAL A 679 -4.63 -9.23 -3.05
C VAL A 679 -5.34 -7.87 -3.07
N PRO A 680 -6.35 -7.67 -2.20
CA PRO A 680 -7.18 -6.47 -2.22
C PRO A 680 -6.50 -5.28 -1.53
N GLU A 681 -7.18 -4.12 -1.57
CA GLU A 681 -6.80 -2.91 -0.83
C GLU A 681 -6.91 -3.07 0.69
N LYS A 682 -7.96 -3.75 1.19
CA LYS A 682 -8.28 -3.92 2.61
C LYS A 682 -9.03 -5.24 2.88
N PHE A 683 -9.22 -5.61 4.15
CA PHE A 683 -9.91 -6.83 4.55
C PHE A 683 -10.93 -6.61 5.66
N ASP A 684 -11.99 -7.42 5.69
CA ASP A 684 -12.78 -7.68 6.91
C ASP A 684 -12.01 -8.70 7.77
N ALA A 685 -11.38 -8.19 8.83
CA ALA A 685 -10.50 -9.00 9.69
C ALA A 685 -11.25 -9.88 10.68
N VAL A 686 -12.56 -9.68 10.84
CA VAL A 686 -13.40 -10.54 11.69
C VAL A 686 -13.88 -11.75 10.90
N LYS A 687 -14.32 -11.53 9.66
CA LYS A 687 -14.82 -12.60 8.78
C LYS A 687 -13.72 -13.28 7.97
N LEU A 688 -12.50 -12.76 7.98
CA LEU A 688 -11.39 -13.20 7.12
C LEU A 688 -11.76 -13.11 5.63
N SER A 689 -12.38 -11.99 5.26
CA SER A 689 -12.95 -11.82 3.92
C SER A 689 -12.29 -10.66 3.17
N HIS A 690 -11.99 -10.89 1.90
CA HIS A 690 -11.61 -9.84 0.95
C HIS A 690 -12.85 -9.08 0.42
N MET A 691 -14.06 -9.58 0.68
CA MET A 691 -15.30 -8.89 0.30
C MET A 691 -15.60 -7.79 1.32
N VAL A 692 -15.44 -6.55 0.89
CA VAL A 692 -15.69 -5.34 1.68
C VAL A 692 -16.66 -4.47 0.90
N ASP A 693 -17.90 -4.37 1.37
CA ASP A 693 -18.99 -3.63 0.70
C ASP A 693 -19.16 -2.19 1.22
N ALA A 694 -18.24 -1.71 2.07
CA ALA A 694 -18.29 -0.34 2.55
C ALA A 694 -17.93 0.65 1.43
N GLU A 695 -18.74 1.70 1.29
CA GLU A 695 -18.53 2.81 0.36
C GLU A 695 -18.42 2.32 -1.11
N TYR A 696 -17.29 2.54 -1.78
CA TYR A 696 -17.07 2.10 -3.17
C TYR A 696 -16.57 0.65 -3.30
N GLY A 697 -16.60 -0.10 -2.20
CA GLY A 697 -16.15 -1.48 -2.13
C GLY A 697 -14.63 -1.63 -2.09
N ASN A 698 -14.15 -2.83 -2.39
CA ASN A 698 -12.73 -3.16 -2.38
C ASN A 698 -12.10 -2.99 -3.76
N GLN A 699 -10.87 -2.50 -3.83
CA GLN A 699 -10.08 -2.48 -5.07
C GLN A 699 -9.17 -3.70 -5.14
N GLY A 700 -8.80 -4.13 -6.35
CA GLY A 700 -7.90 -5.28 -6.58
C GLY A 700 -8.60 -6.65 -6.61
N ILE A 701 -9.93 -6.69 -6.63
CA ILE A 701 -10.73 -7.93 -6.72
C ILE A 701 -11.25 -8.22 -8.15
N ASP A 702 -11.40 -7.18 -8.98
CA ASP A 702 -11.87 -7.30 -10.35
C ASP A 702 -10.69 -7.54 -11.31
N PHE A 703 -10.38 -8.80 -11.54
CA PHE A 703 -9.38 -9.23 -12.52
C PHE A 703 -9.84 -10.52 -13.20
N LYS A 704 -9.27 -10.80 -14.38
CA LYS A 704 -9.55 -12.03 -15.12
C LYS A 704 -8.34 -12.93 -15.12
N MET A 705 -8.52 -14.18 -14.68
CA MET A 705 -7.52 -15.25 -14.62
C MET A 705 -6.35 -15.02 -13.65
N ILE A 706 -5.64 -13.89 -13.72
CA ILE A 706 -4.46 -13.60 -12.90
C ILE A 706 -4.46 -12.16 -12.37
N PRO A 707 -4.20 -11.94 -11.06
CA PRO A 707 -3.97 -10.61 -10.53
C PRO A 707 -2.57 -10.12 -10.93
N ARG A 708 -2.45 -8.88 -11.41
CA ARG A 708 -1.20 -8.36 -11.98
C ARG A 708 -0.44 -7.42 -11.06
N GLU A 709 -1.12 -6.80 -10.09
CA GLU A 709 -0.55 -5.72 -9.28
C GLU A 709 -0.77 -5.85 -7.77
N GLY A 710 -1.87 -6.50 -7.34
CA GLY A 710 -2.32 -6.39 -5.94
C GLY A 710 -2.55 -4.94 -5.54
N PHE A 711 -2.13 -4.58 -4.32
CA PHE A 711 -2.16 -3.19 -3.82
C PHE A 711 -0.88 -2.89 -3.04
N GLY A 712 -0.25 -1.74 -3.28
CA GLY A 712 1.10 -1.39 -2.84
C GLY A 712 1.36 -1.57 -1.34
N TRP A 713 0.50 -1.04 -0.46
CA TRP A 713 0.68 -1.26 0.98
C TRP A 713 0.39 -2.69 1.44
N MET A 714 -0.37 -3.47 0.67
CA MET A 714 -0.79 -4.83 1.00
C MET A 714 0.36 -5.77 0.66
N ASN A 715 0.92 -5.56 -0.53
CA ASN A 715 2.20 -6.13 -0.96
C ASN A 715 3.28 -5.86 0.10
N SER A 716 3.37 -4.63 0.59
CA SER A 716 4.34 -4.23 1.62
C SER A 716 4.09 -4.91 2.96
N ALA A 717 2.85 -4.93 3.46
CA ALA A 717 2.52 -5.61 4.71
C ALA A 717 2.81 -7.11 4.65
N TYR A 718 2.68 -7.73 3.48
CA TYR A 718 3.10 -9.12 3.32
C TYR A 718 4.62 -9.28 3.45
N GLN A 719 5.42 -8.49 2.71
CA GLN A 719 6.89 -8.59 2.76
C GLN A 719 7.44 -8.21 4.15
N VAL A 720 6.96 -7.12 4.73
CA VAL A 720 7.34 -6.66 6.06
C VAL A 720 6.87 -7.66 7.13
N GLY A 721 5.60 -8.08 7.11
CA GLY A 721 5.09 -9.02 8.10
C GLY A 721 5.82 -10.37 8.07
N LEU A 722 6.30 -10.80 6.90
CA LEU A 722 7.13 -12.01 6.80
C LEU A 722 8.42 -11.88 7.61
N SER A 723 9.06 -10.70 7.68
CA SER A 723 10.30 -10.52 8.46
C SER A 723 10.10 -10.72 9.97
N PHE A 724 8.87 -10.55 10.47
CA PHE A 724 8.52 -10.85 11.86
C PHE A 724 8.36 -12.35 12.12
N LEU A 725 7.91 -13.14 11.13
CA LEU A 725 7.59 -14.55 11.33
C LEU A 725 8.83 -15.45 11.44
N THR A 726 8.83 -16.31 12.46
CA THR A 726 9.78 -17.42 12.57
C THR A 726 9.59 -18.44 11.44
N GLN A 727 10.58 -19.32 11.23
CA GLN A 727 10.45 -20.38 10.21
C GLN A 727 9.27 -21.33 10.50
N HIS A 728 8.97 -21.59 11.78
CA HIS A 728 7.82 -22.41 12.16
C HIS A 728 6.50 -21.72 11.80
N MET A 729 6.37 -20.43 12.14
CA MET A 729 5.21 -19.61 11.78
C MET A 729 4.99 -19.55 10.27
N ARG A 730 6.06 -19.30 9.48
CA ARG A 730 5.97 -19.27 8.01
C ARG A 730 5.45 -20.57 7.43
N ARG A 731 5.90 -21.72 7.95
CA ARG A 731 5.40 -23.04 7.51
C ARG A 731 3.94 -23.25 7.89
N ALA A 732 3.52 -22.78 9.06
CA ALA A 732 2.14 -22.90 9.52
C ALA A 732 1.18 -22.01 8.70
N VAL A 733 1.57 -20.77 8.39
CA VAL A 733 0.83 -19.87 7.48
C VAL A 733 0.75 -20.48 6.08
N ALA A 734 1.85 -21.02 5.56
CA ALA A 734 1.87 -21.71 4.26
C ALA A 734 0.95 -22.93 4.20
N ALA A 735 0.74 -23.60 5.33
CA ALA A 735 -0.21 -24.70 5.47
C ALA A 735 -1.64 -24.22 5.79
N CYS A 736 -1.91 -22.91 5.75
CA CYS A 736 -3.19 -22.30 6.13
C CYS A 736 -3.64 -22.72 7.54
N THR A 737 -2.72 -22.81 8.50
CA THR A 737 -3.03 -23.15 9.89
C THR A 737 -3.60 -21.94 10.61
N SER A 738 -4.85 -22.03 11.05
CA SER A 738 -5.53 -20.96 11.78
C SER A 738 -4.73 -20.48 13.01
N PRO A 739 -4.69 -19.16 13.29
CA PRO A 739 -4.03 -18.61 14.47
C PRO A 739 -4.52 -19.28 15.76
N GLU A 740 -5.82 -19.60 15.84
CA GLU A 740 -6.41 -20.26 17.00
C GLU A 740 -5.89 -21.68 17.21
N VAL A 741 -5.49 -22.38 16.14
CA VAL A 741 -4.89 -23.71 16.24
C VAL A 741 -3.41 -23.59 16.60
N PHE A 742 -2.70 -22.69 15.91
CA PHE A 742 -1.27 -22.50 16.09
C PHE A 742 -0.91 -22.10 17.53
N PHE A 743 -1.55 -21.04 18.05
CA PHE A 743 -1.24 -20.52 19.39
C PHE A 743 -1.87 -21.32 20.54
N ARG A 744 -2.89 -22.16 20.29
CA ARG A 744 -3.39 -23.11 21.32
C ARG A 744 -2.42 -24.26 21.58
N GLY A 745 -1.65 -24.68 20.57
CA GLY A 745 -0.64 -25.74 20.70
C GLY A 745 0.45 -25.41 21.73
N ASP A 746 0.81 -24.13 21.85
CA ASP A 746 1.87 -23.67 22.77
C ASP A 746 1.45 -23.59 24.24
N GLN A 747 0.16 -23.40 24.55
CA GLN A 747 -0.31 -23.46 25.94
C GLN A 747 -0.28 -24.89 26.51
N ASN A 748 -0.47 -25.91 25.65
CA ASN A 748 -0.34 -27.30 26.05
C ASN A 748 1.12 -27.79 26.08
N SER A 749 2.01 -27.19 25.29
CA SER A 749 3.45 -27.52 25.33
C SER A 749 4.13 -26.90 26.56
N ALA A 750 3.76 -25.69 26.97
CA ALA A 750 4.26 -25.06 28.21
C ALA A 750 3.79 -25.78 29.49
N SER A 751 2.55 -26.29 29.51
CA SER A 751 2.04 -27.09 30.63
C SER A 751 2.61 -28.51 30.68
N ASN A 752 3.03 -29.08 29.54
CA ASN A 752 3.77 -30.34 29.49
C ASN A 752 5.26 -30.15 29.85
N ALA A 753 5.90 -29.05 29.43
CA ALA A 753 7.26 -28.72 29.85
C ALA A 753 7.36 -28.46 31.36
N ALA A 754 6.35 -27.81 31.97
CA ALA A 754 6.29 -27.62 33.41
C ALA A 754 6.00 -28.93 34.19
N ARG A 755 5.35 -29.91 33.57
CA ARG A 755 5.16 -31.26 34.14
C ARG A 755 6.40 -32.14 34.02
N ASP A 756 7.13 -32.02 32.91
CA ASP A 756 8.37 -32.77 32.70
C ASP A 756 9.53 -32.21 33.54
N TYR A 757 9.50 -30.91 33.90
CA TYR A 757 10.48 -30.30 34.81
C TYR A 757 10.30 -30.71 36.29
N GLN A 758 9.13 -31.26 36.66
CA GLN A 758 8.89 -31.81 38.01
C GLN A 758 9.28 -33.30 38.14
N ALA A 759 9.75 -33.94 37.06
CA ALA A 759 10.08 -35.37 37.04
C ALA A 759 11.58 -35.69 36.90
N SER A 760 12.47 -34.70 36.73
CA SER A 760 13.92 -34.92 36.74
C SER A 760 14.57 -34.35 37.99
N THR A 761 14.60 -35.19 39.02
CA THR A 761 15.41 -35.05 40.24
C THR A 761 16.85 -34.66 39.93
N ASP A 762 17.26 -33.55 40.54
CA ASP A 762 18.56 -33.32 41.18
C ASP A 762 19.68 -34.35 40.90
N PRO A 763 20.58 -34.08 39.94
CA PRO A 763 21.75 -34.91 39.70
C PRO A 763 22.96 -34.55 40.58
N LEU A 764 22.91 -33.48 41.39
CA LEU A 764 24.11 -32.92 42.03
C LEU A 764 23.99 -32.62 43.54
N GLY A 765 22.83 -32.79 44.17
CA GLY A 765 22.70 -32.89 45.64
C GLY A 765 23.25 -31.69 46.43
N LEU A 766 23.04 -30.46 45.95
CA LEU A 766 23.61 -29.24 46.57
C LEU A 766 22.57 -28.14 46.86
N ALA A 767 21.29 -28.49 47.05
CA ALA A 767 20.33 -27.54 47.60
C ALA A 767 20.47 -27.47 49.13
N MET A 768 21.16 -26.44 49.64
CA MET A 768 21.06 -26.07 51.05
C MET A 768 19.63 -25.59 51.36
N GLU A 769 19.13 -26.09 52.48
CA GLU A 769 17.80 -25.88 53.04
C GLU A 769 17.46 -24.39 53.20
N SER A 770 16.25 -24.06 52.77
CA SER A 770 15.53 -22.86 53.16
C SER A 770 15.36 -22.82 54.68
N LEU A 771 16.04 -21.87 55.33
CA LEU A 771 15.66 -21.40 56.66
C LEU A 771 14.31 -20.67 56.55
N SER A 772 13.28 -21.26 57.14
CA SER A 772 12.09 -20.53 57.54
C SER A 772 12.39 -19.75 58.80
N MET A 773 11.93 -18.50 58.88
CA MET A 773 11.21 -17.97 60.05
C MET A 773 10.72 -16.54 59.82
N ALA A 774 9.43 -16.37 60.16
CA ALA A 774 8.68 -15.15 60.50
C ALA A 774 8.43 -14.09 59.42
#